data_AF-A0A1S2KRF5-F1
#
_entry.id   AF-A0A1S2KRF5-F1
#
_cell.length_a   1.000
_cell.length_b   1.000
_cell.length_c   1.000
_cell.angle_alpha   90.00
_cell.angle_beta   90.00
_cell.angle_gamma   90.00
#
_symmetry.space_group_name_H-M   'P 1'
#
loop_
_entity.id
_entity.type
_entity.pdbx_description
1 polymer ?
#
loop_
_entity_poly.entity_id
_entity_poly.type
_entity_poly.pdbx_seq_one_letter_code
_entity_poly.pdbx_strand_id
1 'polypeptide(L)'
;MHDFPPPQPQPPRTAEARPGPVRLAPLRGETNLSYLDRLADRYRLGVRDLIPALLQVGGGLFKGYRTDGEVYLNAEARARISAFSRVPEEILQRALPAWTAQEPVSPAGAGAAGRFRFGAVVPAAGEGCLPCTAARTRRTKPARIYLQPHTRICPRHRRWMLGTHWVDGAPAGTEQVDLAKLPEMVPAHRRHLDLLRHRPDTARAFEVAHAVVVSWWAQQWPEEEQWPHRVRQLTPQGADPGWWRLLARDTVTYPETVALTSVLTDARTRQRLLADTGGHLPHTLAHVPGLVGEVARGTNRPWLPEQIASTSAGPLLLWAQHCVRADADTAADRLWTLHMAHRPRPIARELQSYRDAAHKLQETEDTTPLHLGLRHTSTQAFTTGLAHAHAYAAVHGHLAAPIGERFNGFALGRWLSNHRKSPAMPPEHVAELEALDPWWRPPWTVLWQRSYYEARDHARAQGGLRPEHGFPTTSFGLGEWLYNQCTGYDDLHPAQQRLLADIGLTPESARAARPRRKHMATHFQRALACAHAFVEAHGTLVTATTDTVQDGLKLGQWLSNQRSKDRAYQLRHGTLSSRALALSAIDPWWNPPWTLEWQRSWHQAHTHVQGGHVLDAAAGFPGTSSALATWLTTQCAQYDILQPGQQDLLARIGLTMETARGAAARPAEREADFAVGLGYARSYHATHRTLAAAIDTVHDGFQLGRWLRRQRQHARTDADRGTPPTAAAKALNRIDPWWCPPWSLAWQRAWQHIHDQIKAGHRLDTDHHFRSFAPTQRAWLRQQRTHYDDLHPDQQRLLADIGLTHERARTRPLNPYAETALTHARAYAAAHHTLAVAYSTVHDGFPLGRWLNDQRQQARRDATPTARHQALTAIDPWWNPPWDLAWQRAYTRAHTTQTRTTGLPADVRSWIRAQHAAWTHLRPQQHQLLSDLGIAPIGRRRTSRVYPASPGLAHARAYAALNGHLACSKDTHHNGFALGDWLVQTRRRARQGGLSPTTTQALHALDPWWNPPWPSIWQRTYQQAKLHHHTGQDHPPTLQRWTEQQRTRWNTLHPTQQELLSAIGIHPR
;
A
#
# COMPACT_ATOMS: atom_id res chain seq x y z
N MET A 1 -7.41 9.33 83.94
CA MET A 1 -8.77 9.17 83.36
C MET A 1 -8.70 9.79 81.96
N HIS A 2 -8.43 8.98 80.94
CA HIS A 2 -9.40 8.19 80.15
C HIS A 2 -10.36 9.08 79.36
N ASP A 3 -10.09 9.21 78.06
CA ASP A 3 -10.99 8.67 77.03
C ASP A 3 -10.25 8.51 75.69
N PHE A 4 -10.33 7.29 75.14
CA PHE A 4 -9.78 6.91 73.84
C PHE A 4 -10.75 7.31 72.71
N PRO A 5 -10.30 7.91 71.60
CA PRO A 5 -11.02 7.82 70.33
C PRO A 5 -10.75 6.45 69.66
N PRO A 6 -11.71 5.90 68.91
CA PRO A 6 -11.66 4.53 68.42
C PRO A 6 -10.58 4.34 67.35
N PRO A 7 -10.05 3.12 67.16
CA PRO A 7 -9.06 2.85 66.14
C PRO A 7 -9.67 3.06 64.75
N GLN A 8 -9.07 3.92 63.93
CA GLN A 8 -9.37 3.98 62.51
C GLN A 8 -9.00 2.64 61.85
N PRO A 9 -9.84 2.11 60.96
CA PRO A 9 -9.58 0.85 60.28
C PRO A 9 -8.31 0.98 59.43
N GLN A 10 -7.33 0.11 59.68
CA GLN A 10 -6.19 -0.07 58.79
C GLN A 10 -6.69 -0.37 57.37
N PRO A 11 -6.04 0.15 56.31
CA PRO A 11 -6.28 -0.35 54.95
C PRO A 11 -5.99 -1.86 54.95
N PRO A 12 -6.81 -2.70 54.29
CA PRO A 12 -6.56 -4.13 54.29
C PRO A 12 -5.16 -4.37 53.72
N ARG A 13 -4.29 -4.98 54.54
CA ARG A 13 -3.09 -5.68 54.07
C ARG A 13 -3.49 -6.45 52.81
N THR A 14 -2.69 -6.34 51.75
CA THR A 14 -2.72 -7.26 50.61
C THR A 14 -2.92 -8.66 51.16
N ALA A 15 -4.13 -9.20 51.03
CA ALA A 15 -4.44 -10.52 51.54
C ALA A 15 -3.57 -11.48 50.74
N GLU A 16 -2.49 -11.96 51.34
CA GLU A 16 -1.82 -13.16 50.88
C GLU A 16 -2.93 -14.20 50.70
N ALA A 17 -3.16 -14.61 49.46
CA ALA A 17 -4.19 -15.58 49.16
C ALA A 17 -3.90 -16.83 49.99
N ARG A 18 -4.71 -17.09 51.02
CA ARG A 18 -4.53 -18.26 51.89
C ARG A 18 -4.49 -19.51 51.01
N PRO A 19 -3.47 -20.37 51.14
CA PRO A 19 -3.33 -21.54 50.28
C PRO A 19 -4.51 -22.48 50.51
N GLY A 20 -5.32 -22.71 49.48
CA GLY A 20 -6.47 -23.61 49.55
C GLY A 20 -6.04 -25.03 49.95
N PRO A 21 -6.90 -25.84 50.60
CA PRO A 21 -6.54 -27.17 51.08
C PRO A 21 -6.23 -28.18 49.97
N VAL A 22 -6.60 -27.91 48.72
CA VAL A 22 -6.48 -28.85 47.61
C VAL A 22 -5.31 -28.49 46.68
N ARG A 23 -4.40 -29.45 46.49
CA ARG A 23 -3.40 -29.42 45.41
C ARG A 23 -3.96 -30.08 44.15
N LEU A 24 -3.95 -29.38 43.01
CA LEU A 24 -4.42 -29.90 41.72
C LEU A 24 -3.29 -29.95 40.69
N ALA A 25 -2.92 -31.15 40.21
CA ALA A 25 -1.92 -31.25 39.15
C ALA A 25 -2.50 -30.81 37.78
N PRO A 26 -1.83 -29.91 37.05
CA PRO A 26 -2.22 -29.54 35.69
C PRO A 26 -1.90 -30.67 34.70
N LEU A 27 -2.64 -30.74 33.59
CA LEU A 27 -2.37 -31.67 32.51
C LEU A 27 -1.62 -30.97 31.36
N ARG A 28 -0.71 -31.69 30.71
CA ARG A 28 0.07 -31.14 29.58
C ARG A 28 -0.86 -30.78 28.42
N GLY A 29 -0.82 -29.53 27.98
CA GLY A 29 -1.64 -28.99 26.90
C GLY A 29 -3.05 -28.57 27.32
N GLU A 30 -3.37 -28.60 28.62
CA GLU A 30 -4.67 -28.19 29.17
C GLU A 30 -4.90 -26.68 29.03
N THR A 31 -6.16 -26.28 28.79
CA THR A 31 -6.56 -24.86 28.73
C THR A 31 -6.58 -24.25 30.13
N ASN A 32 -6.36 -22.93 30.23
CA ASN A 32 -6.44 -22.27 31.53
C ASN A 32 -7.84 -22.46 32.12
N LEU A 33 -8.88 -22.28 31.31
CA LEU A 33 -10.27 -22.45 31.73
C LEU A 33 -10.54 -23.86 32.28
N SER A 34 -10.03 -24.91 31.64
CA SER A 34 -10.20 -26.30 32.11
C SER A 34 -9.53 -26.53 33.46
N TYR A 35 -8.30 -26.05 33.63
CA TYR A 35 -7.58 -26.17 34.89
C TYR A 35 -8.35 -25.47 36.03
N LEU A 36 -8.84 -24.25 35.78
CA LEU A 36 -9.62 -23.50 36.77
C LEU A 36 -10.97 -24.13 37.07
N ASP A 37 -11.65 -24.69 36.06
CA ASP A 37 -12.92 -25.37 36.25
C ASP A 37 -12.78 -26.69 37.01
N ARG A 38 -11.69 -27.43 36.77
CA ARG A 38 -11.33 -28.59 37.59
C ARG A 38 -10.90 -28.19 39.00
N LEU A 39 -10.26 -27.04 39.18
CA LEU A 39 -9.93 -26.52 40.51
C LEU A 39 -11.21 -26.17 41.28
N ALA A 40 -12.16 -25.48 40.67
CA ALA A 40 -13.45 -25.15 41.26
C ALA A 40 -14.26 -26.39 41.65
N ASP A 41 -14.24 -27.42 40.82
CA ASP A 41 -14.87 -28.72 41.10
C ASP A 41 -14.39 -29.35 42.40
N ARG A 42 -13.11 -29.19 42.74
CA ARG A 42 -12.55 -29.74 44.00
C ARG A 42 -13.15 -29.10 45.24
N TYR A 43 -13.71 -27.91 45.09
CA TYR A 43 -14.43 -27.18 46.13
C TYR A 43 -15.95 -27.29 45.99
N ARG A 44 -16.46 -28.10 45.05
CA ARG A 44 -17.88 -28.21 44.69
C ARG A 44 -18.50 -26.87 44.28
N LEU A 45 -17.71 -26.01 43.64
CA LEU A 45 -18.10 -24.71 43.13
C LEU A 45 -17.99 -24.66 41.61
N GLY A 46 -18.74 -23.77 40.97
CA GLY A 46 -18.55 -23.43 39.57
C GLY A 46 -17.32 -22.55 39.36
N VAL A 47 -16.68 -22.66 38.19
CA VAL A 47 -15.56 -21.75 37.81
C VAL A 47 -15.96 -20.28 37.86
N ARG A 48 -17.25 -19.99 37.60
CA ARG A 48 -17.84 -18.65 37.63
C ARG A 48 -18.02 -18.11 39.05
N ASP A 49 -17.94 -18.95 40.06
CA ASP A 49 -18.13 -18.58 41.46
C ASP A 49 -16.77 -18.49 42.16
N LEU A 50 -15.94 -19.54 42.04
CA LEU A 50 -14.65 -19.60 42.72
C LEU A 50 -13.65 -18.56 42.19
N ILE A 51 -13.52 -18.45 40.87
CA ILE A 51 -12.43 -17.64 40.28
C ILE A 51 -12.65 -16.14 40.47
N PRO A 52 -13.86 -15.56 40.24
CA PRO A 52 -14.08 -14.15 40.51
C PRO A 52 -13.89 -13.81 42.00
N ALA A 53 -14.33 -14.69 42.91
CA ALA A 53 -14.11 -14.54 44.34
C ALA A 53 -12.61 -14.58 44.71
N LEU A 54 -11.86 -15.54 44.16
CA LEU A 54 -10.41 -15.68 44.39
C LEU A 54 -9.61 -14.47 43.88
N LEU A 55 -10.02 -13.93 42.73
CA LEU A 55 -9.36 -12.77 42.12
C LEU A 55 -9.88 -11.43 42.62
N GLN A 56 -10.90 -11.42 43.49
CA GLN A 56 -11.58 -10.22 43.97
C GLN A 56 -12.09 -9.33 42.84
N VAL A 57 -12.61 -9.96 41.78
CA VAL A 57 -13.24 -9.27 40.64
C VAL A 57 -14.73 -9.53 40.63
N GLY A 58 -15.53 -8.54 40.24
CA GLY A 58 -16.98 -8.69 40.11
C GLY A 58 -17.36 -9.77 39.08
N GLY A 59 -18.63 -10.20 39.08
CA GLY A 59 -19.15 -11.31 38.25
C GLY A 59 -19.04 -11.14 36.72
N GLY A 60 -18.47 -10.03 36.24
CA GLY A 60 -18.29 -9.73 34.82
C GLY A 60 -17.16 -10.51 34.11
N LEU A 61 -16.27 -11.20 34.84
CA LEU A 61 -15.14 -11.93 34.24
C LEU A 61 -15.57 -12.96 33.18
N PHE A 62 -16.67 -13.68 33.43
CA PHE A 62 -17.20 -14.73 32.56
C PHE A 62 -18.51 -14.32 31.86
N LYS A 63 -18.69 -13.03 31.56
CA LYS A 63 -19.86 -12.57 30.79
C LYS A 63 -19.89 -13.27 29.42
N GLY A 64 -21.00 -13.94 29.09
CA GLY A 64 -21.12 -14.76 27.88
C GLY A 64 -20.33 -16.07 27.95
N TYR A 65 -20.23 -16.67 29.13
CA TYR A 65 -19.53 -17.94 29.37
C TYR A 65 -19.90 -19.02 28.36
N ARG A 66 -18.87 -19.67 27.81
CA ARG A 66 -18.97 -20.81 26.91
C ARG A 66 -17.84 -21.80 27.20
N THR A 67 -18.10 -23.08 27.04
CA THR A 67 -17.10 -24.13 27.27
C THR A 67 -15.97 -24.11 26.23
N ASP A 68 -16.22 -23.57 25.03
CA ASP A 68 -15.23 -23.32 23.98
C ASP A 68 -14.39 -22.04 24.20
N GLY A 69 -14.57 -21.36 25.33
CA GLY A 69 -13.81 -20.16 25.67
C GLY A 69 -12.46 -20.43 26.34
N GLU A 70 -11.70 -19.37 26.53
CA GLU A 70 -10.44 -19.35 27.26
C GLU A 70 -10.33 -18.12 28.15
N VAL A 71 -9.61 -18.24 29.27
CA VAL A 71 -9.33 -17.17 30.22
C VAL A 71 -7.86 -16.79 30.20
N TYR A 72 -7.60 -15.50 30.01
CA TYR A 72 -6.25 -14.92 30.04
C TYR A 72 -6.08 -14.11 31.33
N LEU A 73 -5.01 -14.37 32.06
CA LEU A 73 -4.78 -13.87 33.42
C LEU A 73 -3.55 -12.95 33.47
N ASN A 74 -3.61 -11.89 34.26
CA ASN A 74 -2.43 -11.06 34.54
C ASN A 74 -1.50 -11.74 35.56
N ALA A 75 -0.29 -11.22 35.70
CA ALA A 75 0.73 -11.78 36.60
C ALA A 75 0.25 -11.92 38.05
N GLU A 76 -0.49 -10.93 38.56
CA GLU A 76 -1.02 -10.96 39.92
C GLU A 76 -2.07 -12.07 40.10
N ALA A 77 -2.99 -12.22 39.16
CA ALA A 77 -4.00 -13.27 39.18
C ALA A 77 -3.40 -14.66 39.08
N ARG A 78 -2.36 -14.83 38.24
CA ARG A 78 -1.61 -16.09 38.14
C ARG A 78 -0.91 -16.44 39.44
N ALA A 79 -0.25 -15.48 40.08
CA ALA A 79 0.38 -15.68 41.39
C ALA A 79 -0.64 -16.10 42.46
N ARG A 80 -1.81 -15.45 42.49
CA ARG A 80 -2.91 -15.82 43.41
C ARG A 80 -3.44 -17.23 43.17
N ILE A 81 -3.65 -17.62 41.91
CA ILE A 81 -4.11 -18.98 41.54
C ILE A 81 -3.03 -20.03 41.84
N SER A 82 -1.76 -19.73 41.56
CA SER A 82 -0.60 -20.57 41.88
C SER A 82 -0.53 -20.84 43.38
N ALA A 83 -0.60 -19.79 44.21
CA ALA A 83 -0.64 -19.89 45.66
C ALA A 83 -1.85 -20.68 46.17
N PHE A 84 -3.05 -20.38 45.65
CA PHE A 84 -4.28 -21.05 46.07
C PHE A 84 -4.31 -22.55 45.71
N SER A 85 -3.78 -22.91 44.54
CA SER A 85 -3.72 -24.30 44.06
C SER A 85 -2.52 -25.09 44.56
N ARG A 86 -1.58 -24.46 45.29
CA ARG A 86 -0.32 -25.06 45.78
C ARG A 86 0.52 -25.71 44.66
N VAL A 87 0.52 -25.08 43.48
CA VAL A 87 1.33 -25.48 42.34
C VAL A 87 2.17 -24.30 41.88
N PRO A 88 3.51 -24.40 41.92
CA PRO A 88 4.40 -23.34 41.44
C PRO A 88 4.07 -22.88 40.01
N GLU A 89 4.24 -21.59 39.76
CA GLU A 89 3.86 -20.97 38.49
C GLU A 89 4.64 -21.59 37.32
N GLU A 90 5.89 -22.01 37.54
CA GLU A 90 6.75 -22.66 36.54
C GLU A 90 6.21 -24.02 36.09
N ILE A 91 5.46 -24.72 36.97
CA ILE A 91 4.80 -25.98 36.62
C ILE A 91 3.54 -25.69 35.80
N LEU A 92 2.75 -24.69 36.20
CA LEU A 92 1.56 -24.26 35.46
C LEU A 92 1.93 -23.75 34.07
N GLN A 93 2.97 -22.92 33.94
CA GLN A 93 3.45 -22.41 32.67
C GLN A 93 3.92 -23.51 31.70
N ARG A 94 4.56 -24.57 32.22
CA ARG A 94 4.99 -25.71 31.39
C ARG A 94 3.82 -26.59 30.94
N ALA A 95 2.76 -26.68 31.74
CA ALA A 95 1.63 -27.56 31.46
C ALA A 95 0.53 -26.86 30.65
N LEU A 96 0.25 -25.58 30.93
CA LEU A 96 -0.86 -24.79 30.39
C LEU A 96 -0.33 -23.80 29.33
N PRO A 97 -0.55 -24.04 28.02
CA PRO A 97 0.08 -23.25 26.96
C PRO A 97 -0.27 -21.76 26.97
N ALA A 98 -1.47 -21.42 27.45
CA ALA A 98 -1.95 -20.03 27.50
C ALA A 98 -1.71 -19.36 28.85
N TRP A 99 -0.99 -19.99 29.79
CA TRP A 99 -0.83 -19.48 31.15
C TRP A 99 -0.30 -18.05 31.17
N THR A 100 0.77 -17.78 30.42
CA THR A 100 1.37 -16.45 30.27
C THR A 100 1.01 -15.76 28.95
N ALA A 101 0.09 -16.33 28.16
CA ALA A 101 -0.28 -15.78 26.86
C ALA A 101 -1.23 -14.59 27.00
N GLN A 102 -1.03 -13.56 26.16
CA GLN A 102 -1.94 -12.42 26.01
C GLN A 102 -2.38 -11.77 27.33
N GLU A 103 -1.41 -11.28 28.12
CA GLU A 103 -1.69 -10.58 29.37
C GLU A 103 -2.69 -9.42 29.14
N PRO A 104 -3.78 -9.33 29.92
CA PRO A 104 -4.78 -8.27 29.74
C PRO A 104 -4.20 -6.92 30.15
N VAL A 105 -3.51 -6.24 29.23
CA VAL A 105 -2.96 -4.90 29.44
C VAL A 105 -4.08 -3.86 29.32
N SER A 106 -4.15 -2.96 30.30
CA SER A 106 -4.95 -1.73 30.23
C SER A 106 -4.03 -0.56 29.82
N PRO A 107 -4.50 0.40 28.99
CA PRO A 107 -3.74 1.62 28.68
C PRO A 107 -3.30 2.42 29.92
N ALA A 108 -3.94 2.20 31.08
CA ALA A 108 -3.70 2.90 32.34
C ALA A 108 -2.78 2.13 33.33
N GLY A 109 -2.07 1.09 32.89
CA GLY A 109 -1.03 0.42 33.69
C GLY A 109 -1.50 -0.67 34.66
N ALA A 110 -2.72 -0.60 35.20
CA ALA A 110 -3.33 -1.71 35.95
C ALA A 110 -4.24 -2.53 35.03
N GLY A 111 -3.75 -3.67 34.55
CA GLY A 111 -4.54 -4.64 33.77
C GLY A 111 -5.65 -5.30 34.59
N ALA A 112 -6.79 -5.63 33.98
CA ALA A 112 -7.83 -6.42 34.65
C ALA A 112 -7.25 -7.78 35.10
N ALA A 113 -7.69 -8.31 36.25
CA ALA A 113 -7.16 -9.58 36.79
C ALA A 113 -7.28 -10.75 35.80
N GLY A 114 -8.32 -10.75 34.98
CA GLY A 114 -8.45 -11.68 33.87
C GLY A 114 -9.40 -11.19 32.78
N ARG A 115 -9.36 -11.85 31.63
CA ARG A 115 -10.28 -11.61 30.50
C ARG A 115 -10.70 -12.94 29.89
N PHE A 116 -12.00 -13.16 29.79
CA PHE A 116 -12.59 -14.30 29.09
C PHE A 116 -12.79 -13.97 27.60
N ARG A 117 -12.45 -14.92 26.73
CA ARG A 117 -12.63 -14.86 25.27
C ARG A 117 -13.25 -16.15 24.78
N PHE A 118 -13.95 -16.12 23.66
CA PHE A 118 -14.54 -17.30 23.02
C PHE A 118 -14.68 -17.08 21.51
N GLY A 119 -15.00 -18.14 20.77
CA GLY A 119 -15.14 -18.10 19.31
C GLY A 119 -13.78 -18.07 18.59
N ALA A 120 -13.74 -17.47 17.39
CA ALA A 120 -12.61 -17.57 16.46
C ALA A 120 -11.26 -16.99 16.97
N VAL A 121 -11.26 -16.27 18.09
CA VAL A 121 -10.05 -15.70 18.71
C VAL A 121 -9.38 -16.66 19.69
N VAL A 122 -10.03 -17.77 20.05
CA VAL A 122 -9.49 -18.81 20.94
C VAL A 122 -8.97 -19.97 20.10
N PRO A 123 -7.75 -20.48 20.35
CA PRO A 123 -7.25 -21.65 19.64
C PRO A 123 -8.16 -22.87 19.84
N ALA A 124 -8.24 -23.75 18.84
CA ALA A 124 -9.09 -24.93 18.90
C ALA A 124 -8.76 -25.79 20.13
N ALA A 125 -9.79 -26.11 20.92
CA ALA A 125 -9.70 -26.92 22.11
C ALA A 125 -10.93 -27.83 22.24
N GLY A 126 -10.80 -28.88 23.04
CA GLY A 126 -11.89 -29.76 23.42
C GLY A 126 -11.43 -30.78 24.44
N GLU A 127 -12.33 -31.66 24.86
CA GLU A 127 -12.02 -32.71 25.81
C GLU A 127 -10.86 -33.60 25.34
N GLY A 128 -9.81 -33.66 26.16
CA GLY A 128 -8.75 -34.66 26.03
C GLY A 128 -9.26 -36.04 26.44
N CYS A 129 -8.61 -37.09 25.92
CA CYS A 129 -8.99 -38.49 26.12
C CYS A 129 -9.51 -38.80 27.54
N LEU A 130 -10.80 -39.13 27.67
CA LEU A 130 -11.47 -39.32 28.96
C LEU A 130 -10.77 -40.40 29.83
N PRO A 131 -10.42 -41.59 29.31
CA PRO A 131 -9.68 -42.59 30.09
C PRO A 131 -8.31 -42.11 30.57
N CYS A 132 -7.56 -41.36 29.75
CA CYS A 132 -6.27 -40.78 30.16
C CYS A 132 -6.45 -39.76 31.29
N THR A 133 -7.46 -38.90 31.16
CA THR A 133 -7.77 -37.88 32.17
C THR A 133 -8.19 -38.56 33.47
N ALA A 134 -9.13 -39.49 33.43
CA ALA A 134 -9.58 -40.23 34.60
C ALA A 134 -8.45 -41.00 35.28
N ALA A 135 -7.58 -41.65 34.52
CA ALA A 135 -6.40 -42.35 35.05
C ALA A 135 -5.43 -41.39 35.76
N ARG A 136 -5.24 -40.18 35.24
CA ARG A 136 -4.31 -39.18 35.82
C ARG A 136 -4.91 -38.39 36.98
N THR A 137 -6.21 -38.12 36.97
CA THR A 137 -6.87 -37.26 37.96
C THR A 137 -7.65 -38.04 39.02
N ARG A 138 -7.87 -39.35 38.80
CA ARG A 138 -8.76 -40.22 39.58
C ARG A 138 -10.18 -39.66 39.72
N ARG A 139 -10.65 -38.92 38.71
CA ARG A 139 -11.97 -38.27 38.66
C ARG A 139 -12.54 -38.34 37.26
N THR A 140 -13.87 -38.28 37.16
CA THR A 140 -14.62 -38.33 35.89
C THR A 140 -14.71 -36.99 35.19
N LYS A 141 -14.44 -35.87 35.89
CA LYS A 141 -14.46 -34.53 35.28
C LYS A 141 -13.43 -34.44 34.14
N PRO A 142 -13.86 -34.11 32.91
CA PRO A 142 -12.97 -34.04 31.78
C PRO A 142 -11.97 -32.89 31.92
N ALA A 143 -10.89 -32.98 31.15
CA ALA A 143 -9.94 -31.90 30.98
C ALA A 143 -9.92 -31.50 29.51
N ARG A 144 -10.00 -30.20 29.25
CA ARG A 144 -10.00 -29.65 27.90
C ARG A 144 -8.59 -29.25 27.54
N ILE A 145 -8.11 -29.74 26.41
CA ILE A 145 -6.75 -29.54 25.92
C ILE A 145 -6.79 -28.79 24.59
N TYR A 146 -5.72 -28.07 24.28
CA TYR A 146 -5.51 -27.51 22.96
C TYR A 146 -5.31 -28.62 21.93
N LEU A 147 -6.13 -28.57 20.87
CA LEU A 147 -6.15 -29.59 19.82
C LEU A 147 -5.43 -29.08 18.59
N GLN A 148 -4.21 -29.57 18.41
CA GLN A 148 -3.47 -29.49 17.16
C GLN A 148 -3.75 -30.74 16.32
N PRO A 149 -3.55 -30.72 15.00
CA PRO A 149 -3.81 -31.88 14.15
C PRO A 149 -3.14 -33.18 14.61
N HIS A 150 -1.94 -33.09 15.20
CA HIS A 150 -1.19 -34.23 15.74
C HIS A 150 -1.48 -34.51 17.23
N THR A 151 -2.36 -33.77 17.90
CA THR A 151 -2.78 -34.07 19.28
C THR A 151 -4.22 -34.55 19.37
N ARG A 152 -4.92 -34.68 18.23
CA ARG A 152 -6.32 -35.12 18.14
C ARG A 152 -6.54 -36.63 18.30
N ILE A 153 -5.49 -37.46 18.27
CA ILE A 153 -5.60 -38.91 18.47
C ILE A 153 -4.93 -39.30 19.78
N CYS A 154 -5.62 -40.10 20.58
CA CYS A 154 -5.02 -40.86 21.67
C CYS A 154 -4.72 -42.29 21.19
N PRO A 155 -3.47 -42.65 20.86
CA PRO A 155 -3.16 -43.98 20.35
C PRO A 155 -3.35 -45.08 21.41
N ARG A 156 -3.21 -44.74 22.70
CA ARG A 156 -3.38 -45.69 23.82
C ARG A 156 -4.82 -46.19 23.95
N HIS A 157 -5.80 -45.28 23.84
CA HIS A 157 -7.21 -45.62 24.03
C HIS A 157 -8.01 -45.60 22.72
N ARG A 158 -7.33 -45.40 21.57
CA ARG A 158 -7.90 -45.32 20.22
C ARG A 158 -9.11 -44.37 20.18
N ARG A 159 -8.91 -43.14 20.66
CA ARG A 159 -9.93 -42.08 20.65
C ARG A 159 -9.50 -40.92 19.79
N TRP A 160 -10.44 -40.37 19.03
CA TRP A 160 -10.30 -39.08 18.35
C TRP A 160 -10.99 -37.99 19.16
N MET A 161 -10.31 -36.85 19.35
CA MET A 161 -10.85 -35.66 19.98
C MET A 161 -11.40 -34.72 18.89
N LEU A 162 -12.72 -34.64 18.78
CA LEU A 162 -13.42 -33.84 17.77
C LEU A 162 -13.18 -32.33 18.00
N GLY A 163 -13.04 -31.94 19.26
CA GLY A 163 -13.03 -30.55 19.66
C GLY A 163 -14.45 -30.06 19.92
N THR A 164 -14.55 -28.89 20.55
CA THR A 164 -15.85 -28.33 20.90
C THR A 164 -16.34 -27.42 19.81
N HIS A 165 -17.48 -27.80 19.24
CA HIS A 165 -18.19 -27.00 18.26
C HIS A 165 -19.46 -26.49 18.92
N TRP A 166 -19.66 -25.18 18.92
CA TRP A 166 -20.84 -24.55 19.50
C TRP A 166 -21.78 -24.08 18.38
N VAL A 167 -23.04 -24.49 18.45
CA VAL A 167 -24.11 -24.20 17.48
C VAL A 167 -25.34 -23.78 18.28
N ASP A 168 -25.99 -22.66 17.94
CA ASP A 168 -27.20 -22.14 18.61
C ASP A 168 -27.18 -22.13 20.15
N GLY A 169 -26.09 -21.64 20.74
CA GLY A 169 -26.05 -21.50 22.19
C GLY A 169 -25.65 -22.75 22.97
N ALA A 170 -25.34 -23.86 22.29
CA ALA A 170 -24.97 -25.13 22.93
C ALA A 170 -23.84 -25.88 22.18
N PRO A 171 -23.10 -26.79 22.84
CA PRO A 171 -22.20 -27.72 22.17
C PRO A 171 -22.93 -28.66 21.20
N ALA A 172 -22.32 -28.95 20.07
CA ALA A 172 -22.87 -29.72 18.95
C ALA A 172 -22.97 -31.25 19.17
N GLY A 173 -22.64 -31.75 20.36
CA GLY A 173 -22.71 -33.17 20.71
C GLY A 173 -21.40 -33.74 21.26
N THR A 174 -21.14 -35.01 20.96
CA THR A 174 -20.00 -35.80 21.46
C THR A 174 -18.65 -35.16 21.16
N GLU A 175 -17.76 -35.03 22.16
CA GLU A 175 -16.43 -34.45 21.97
C GLU A 175 -15.34 -35.50 21.62
N GLN A 176 -15.62 -36.80 21.78
CA GLN A 176 -14.69 -37.90 21.50
C GLN A 176 -15.32 -39.08 20.76
N VAL A 177 -14.63 -39.59 19.75
CA VAL A 177 -15.09 -40.73 18.93
C VAL A 177 -14.19 -41.93 19.13
N ASP A 178 -14.79 -43.13 19.14
CA ASP A 178 -14.07 -44.41 19.17
C ASP A 178 -13.48 -44.74 17.80
N LEU A 179 -12.17 -45.02 17.76
CA LEU A 179 -11.46 -45.41 16.55
C LEU A 179 -11.24 -46.93 16.46
N ALA A 180 -11.84 -47.74 17.33
CA ALA A 180 -11.66 -49.19 17.33
C ALA A 180 -11.99 -49.84 15.98
N LYS A 181 -12.99 -49.29 15.25
CA LYS A 181 -13.39 -49.75 13.91
C LYS A 181 -12.55 -49.18 12.76
N LEU A 182 -11.60 -48.27 13.04
CA LEU A 182 -10.75 -47.59 12.06
C LEU A 182 -9.25 -47.84 12.35
N PRO A 183 -8.73 -49.05 12.10
CA PRO A 183 -7.35 -49.40 12.43
C PRO A 183 -6.29 -48.56 11.71
N GLU A 184 -6.60 -47.98 10.55
CA GLU A 184 -5.72 -47.14 9.73
C GLU A 184 -5.34 -45.80 10.37
N MET A 185 -6.11 -45.34 11.38
CA MET A 185 -5.90 -44.03 12.02
C MET A 185 -4.62 -43.98 12.84
N VAL A 186 -4.25 -45.07 13.52
CA VAL A 186 -3.03 -45.10 14.36
C VAL A 186 -1.76 -45.13 13.51
N PRO A 187 -1.63 -45.95 12.45
CA PRO A 187 -0.52 -45.85 11.49
C PRO A 187 -0.39 -44.47 10.84
N ALA A 188 -1.49 -43.87 10.39
CA ALA A 188 -1.47 -42.50 9.84
C ALA A 188 -0.97 -41.49 10.88
N HIS A 189 -1.43 -41.62 12.13
CA HIS A 189 -0.98 -40.76 13.22
C HIS A 189 0.52 -40.88 13.50
N ARG A 190 1.07 -42.10 13.52
CA ARG A 190 2.52 -42.33 13.68
C ARG A 190 3.31 -41.67 12.55
N ARG A 191 2.86 -41.84 11.30
CA ARG A 191 3.48 -41.21 10.13
C ARG A 191 3.48 -39.68 10.26
N HIS A 192 2.40 -39.08 10.73
CA HIS A 192 2.33 -37.64 10.96
C HIS A 192 3.37 -37.18 11.99
N LEU A 193 3.50 -37.89 13.13
CA LEU A 193 4.52 -37.60 14.12
C LEU A 193 5.94 -37.78 13.57
N ASP A 194 6.17 -38.76 12.71
CA ASP A 194 7.46 -38.96 12.04
C ASP A 194 7.79 -37.79 11.10
N LEU A 195 6.83 -37.33 10.30
CA LEU A 195 7.01 -36.15 9.45
C LEU A 195 7.35 -34.90 10.27
N LEU A 196 6.59 -34.63 11.34
CA LEU A 196 6.84 -33.47 12.22
C LEU A 196 8.23 -33.51 12.87
N ARG A 197 8.79 -34.70 13.12
CA ARG A 197 10.13 -34.86 13.68
C ARG A 197 11.25 -34.61 12.66
N HIS A 198 11.05 -35.00 11.40
CA HIS A 198 12.13 -35.03 10.41
C HIS A 198 12.02 -33.96 9.31
N ARG A 199 10.86 -33.33 9.15
CA ARG A 199 10.58 -32.37 8.07
C ARG A 199 10.04 -31.06 8.68
N PRO A 200 10.80 -29.95 8.62
CA PRO A 200 10.45 -28.70 9.31
C PRO A 200 9.16 -28.05 8.78
N ASP A 201 8.84 -28.27 7.50
CA ASP A 201 7.67 -27.69 6.84
C ASP A 201 6.37 -28.47 7.03
N THR A 202 6.40 -29.63 7.72
CA THR A 202 5.25 -30.52 7.87
C THR A 202 4.01 -29.83 8.39
N ALA A 203 4.14 -28.95 9.39
CA ALA A 203 2.98 -28.26 9.95
C ALA A 203 2.27 -27.39 8.91
N ARG A 204 3.05 -26.66 8.09
CA ARG A 204 2.51 -25.79 7.03
C ARG A 204 1.99 -26.62 5.86
N ALA A 205 2.69 -27.69 5.49
CA ALA A 205 2.26 -28.63 4.46
C ALA A 205 0.96 -29.37 4.83
N PHE A 206 0.78 -29.69 6.12
CA PHE A 206 -0.45 -30.30 6.62
C PHE A 206 -1.65 -29.36 6.47
N GLU A 207 -1.49 -28.06 6.70
CA GLU A 207 -2.56 -27.09 6.45
C GLU A 207 -2.97 -27.09 4.97
N VAL A 208 -2.01 -27.08 4.04
CA VAL A 208 -2.28 -27.16 2.59
C VAL A 208 -2.98 -28.48 2.24
N ALA A 209 -2.45 -29.60 2.73
CA ALA A 209 -3.05 -30.91 2.50
C ALA A 209 -4.48 -31.00 3.05
N HIS A 210 -4.74 -30.44 4.23
CA HIS A 210 -6.07 -30.40 4.83
C HIS A 210 -7.03 -29.57 3.99
N ALA A 211 -6.60 -28.41 3.50
CA ALA A 211 -7.38 -27.59 2.57
C ALA A 211 -7.74 -28.35 1.28
N VAL A 212 -6.78 -29.05 0.68
CA VAL A 212 -6.99 -29.88 -0.51
C VAL A 212 -8.01 -30.98 -0.25
N VAL A 213 -7.80 -31.77 0.81
CA VAL A 213 -8.66 -32.91 1.11
C VAL A 213 -10.08 -32.47 1.49
N VAL A 214 -10.24 -31.37 2.22
CA VAL A 214 -11.57 -30.81 2.52
C VAL A 214 -12.25 -30.28 1.25
N SER A 215 -11.50 -29.72 0.30
CA SER A 215 -12.07 -29.31 -0.99
C SER A 215 -12.59 -30.51 -1.79
N TRP A 216 -11.89 -31.64 -1.76
CA TRP A 216 -12.34 -32.89 -2.40
C TRP A 216 -13.52 -33.54 -1.67
N TRP A 217 -13.52 -33.50 -0.34
CA TRP A 217 -14.66 -33.97 0.48
C TRP A 217 -15.98 -33.30 0.09
N ALA A 218 -15.93 -32.02 -0.28
CA ALA A 218 -17.10 -31.26 -0.69
C ALA A 218 -17.67 -31.67 -2.06
N GLN A 219 -16.85 -32.29 -2.94
CA GLN A 219 -17.26 -32.65 -4.31
C GLN A 219 -18.15 -33.89 -4.40
N GLN A 220 -18.14 -34.75 -3.38
CA GLN A 220 -18.98 -35.96 -3.29
C GLN A 220 -18.89 -36.87 -4.53
N TRP A 221 -17.69 -37.28 -4.91
CA TRP A 221 -17.47 -38.15 -6.06
C TRP A 221 -18.13 -39.54 -5.89
N PRO A 222 -18.78 -40.08 -6.94
CA PRO A 222 -19.36 -41.43 -6.91
C PRO A 222 -18.34 -42.55 -6.63
N GLU A 223 -17.11 -42.41 -7.13
CA GLU A 223 -16.03 -43.38 -6.99
C GLU A 223 -15.39 -43.38 -5.58
N GLU A 224 -15.76 -42.41 -4.73
CA GLU A 224 -15.26 -42.29 -3.37
C GLU A 224 -16.05 -43.19 -2.39
N GLU A 225 -15.53 -44.39 -2.14
CA GLU A 225 -16.14 -45.36 -1.23
C GLU A 225 -15.58 -45.31 0.20
N GLN A 226 -14.31 -44.91 0.37
CA GLN A 226 -13.58 -45.03 1.64
C GLN A 226 -14.16 -44.07 2.69
N TRP A 227 -14.36 -42.82 2.33
CA TRP A 227 -14.88 -41.79 3.22
C TRP A 227 -16.30 -42.10 3.72
N PRO A 228 -17.30 -42.36 2.85
CA PRO A 228 -18.63 -42.79 3.30
C PRO A 228 -18.59 -44.05 4.18
N HIS A 229 -17.73 -45.03 3.87
CA HIS A 229 -17.59 -46.24 4.67
C HIS A 229 -17.12 -45.92 6.10
N ARG A 230 -16.07 -45.11 6.25
CA ARG A 230 -15.57 -44.69 7.58
C ARG A 230 -16.61 -43.87 8.35
N VAL A 231 -17.36 -42.98 7.68
CA VAL A 231 -18.46 -42.24 8.32
C VAL A 231 -19.49 -43.21 8.90
N ARG A 232 -19.94 -44.21 8.12
CA ARG A 232 -20.90 -45.22 8.60
C ARG A 232 -20.38 -45.99 9.82
N GLN A 233 -19.09 -46.34 9.84
CA GLN A 233 -18.48 -47.05 10.97
C GLN A 233 -18.41 -46.20 12.25
N LEU A 234 -18.30 -44.88 12.12
CA LEU A 234 -18.23 -43.94 13.24
C LEU A 234 -19.58 -43.41 13.70
N THR A 235 -20.64 -43.54 12.89
CA THR A 235 -21.95 -42.95 13.17
C THR A 235 -22.61 -43.66 14.35
N PRO A 236 -22.92 -42.97 15.46
CA PRO A 236 -23.68 -43.55 16.56
C PRO A 236 -25.09 -43.97 16.11
N GLN A 237 -25.66 -44.99 16.76
CA GLN A 237 -27.05 -45.38 16.51
C GLN A 237 -27.98 -44.20 16.82
N GLY A 238 -28.90 -43.89 15.89
CA GLY A 238 -29.85 -42.79 16.02
C GLY A 238 -29.30 -41.38 15.78
N ALA A 239 -28.01 -41.24 15.39
CA ALA A 239 -27.46 -39.95 15.00
C ALA A 239 -27.91 -39.54 13.59
N ASP A 240 -28.16 -38.25 13.39
CA ASP A 240 -28.42 -37.67 12.08
C ASP A 240 -27.21 -37.89 11.15
N PRO A 241 -27.35 -38.62 10.02
CA PRO A 241 -26.26 -38.91 9.11
C PRO A 241 -25.61 -37.66 8.51
N GLY A 242 -26.38 -36.61 8.22
CA GLY A 242 -25.86 -35.37 7.63
C GLY A 242 -25.06 -34.56 8.65
N TRP A 243 -25.61 -34.41 9.85
CA TRP A 243 -24.91 -33.80 10.99
C TRP A 243 -23.60 -34.52 11.31
N TRP A 244 -23.65 -35.86 11.39
CA TRP A 244 -22.48 -36.65 11.76
C TRP A 244 -21.41 -36.65 10.66
N ARG A 245 -21.81 -36.65 9.38
CA ARG A 245 -20.89 -36.51 8.25
C ARG A 245 -20.02 -35.25 8.38
N LEU A 246 -20.62 -34.11 8.76
CA LEU A 246 -19.89 -32.86 8.96
C LEU A 246 -18.99 -32.91 10.21
N LEU A 247 -19.50 -33.46 11.32
CA LEU A 247 -18.77 -33.55 12.57
C LEU A 247 -17.53 -34.46 12.46
N ALA A 248 -17.65 -35.59 11.76
CA ALA A 248 -16.59 -36.59 11.63
C ALA A 248 -15.61 -36.33 10.47
N ARG A 249 -15.81 -35.26 9.66
CA ARG A 249 -14.99 -34.96 8.46
C ARG A 249 -13.50 -35.08 8.73
N ASP A 250 -12.97 -34.28 9.66
CA ASP A 250 -11.54 -34.21 9.92
C ASP A 250 -10.97 -35.54 10.48
N THR A 251 -11.79 -36.37 11.13
CA THR A 251 -11.42 -37.72 11.58
C THR A 251 -11.29 -38.66 10.39
N VAL A 252 -12.30 -38.67 9.53
CA VAL A 252 -12.42 -39.59 8.40
C VAL A 252 -11.38 -39.32 7.32
N THR A 253 -11.06 -38.04 7.09
CA THR A 253 -10.12 -37.59 6.06
C THR A 253 -8.67 -37.50 6.55
N TYR A 254 -8.41 -37.79 7.83
CA TYR A 254 -7.09 -37.66 8.43
C TYR A 254 -6.01 -38.50 7.73
N PRO A 255 -6.23 -39.78 7.40
CA PRO A 255 -5.22 -40.60 6.73
C PRO A 255 -4.78 -40.00 5.39
N GLU A 256 -5.73 -39.55 4.57
CA GLU A 256 -5.44 -38.89 3.29
C GLU A 256 -4.71 -37.56 3.49
N THR A 257 -5.08 -36.79 4.52
CA THR A 257 -4.41 -35.53 4.84
C THR A 257 -2.93 -35.75 5.17
N VAL A 258 -2.62 -36.77 5.98
CA VAL A 258 -1.23 -37.13 6.32
C VAL A 258 -0.47 -37.69 5.12
N ALA A 259 -1.12 -38.52 4.31
CA ALA A 259 -0.52 -39.06 3.11
C ALA A 259 -0.17 -37.96 2.11
N LEU A 260 -1.09 -37.04 1.85
CA LEU A 260 -0.84 -35.88 1.00
C LEU A 260 0.25 -34.98 1.59
N THR A 261 0.28 -34.77 2.91
CA THR A 261 1.39 -34.04 3.56
C THR A 261 2.75 -34.68 3.28
N SER A 262 2.80 -36.02 3.23
CA SER A 262 4.03 -36.75 2.88
C SER A 262 4.45 -36.48 1.43
N VAL A 263 3.50 -36.50 0.50
CA VAL A 263 3.73 -36.20 -0.93
C VAL A 263 4.20 -34.76 -1.13
N LEU A 264 3.52 -33.78 -0.51
CA LEU A 264 3.86 -32.36 -0.67
C LEU A 264 5.22 -31.99 -0.05
N THR A 265 5.66 -32.68 1.00
CA THR A 265 6.97 -32.44 1.65
C THR A 265 8.11 -33.24 1.04
N ASP A 266 7.82 -34.11 0.06
CA ASP A 266 8.83 -34.90 -0.61
C ASP A 266 9.53 -34.12 -1.72
N ALA A 267 10.86 -34.07 -1.64
CA ALA A 267 11.69 -33.33 -2.58
C ALA A 267 11.63 -33.92 -4.00
N ARG A 268 11.49 -35.26 -4.12
CA ARG A 268 11.39 -35.92 -5.43
C ARG A 268 10.09 -35.55 -6.14
N THR A 269 8.99 -35.49 -5.40
CA THR A 269 7.70 -35.00 -5.92
C THR A 269 7.83 -33.58 -6.47
N ARG A 270 8.49 -32.67 -5.75
CA ARG A 270 8.74 -31.30 -6.23
C ARG A 270 9.62 -31.27 -7.49
N GLN A 271 10.70 -32.06 -7.53
CA GLN A 271 11.58 -32.14 -8.71
C GLN A 271 10.83 -32.64 -9.95
N ARG A 272 10.00 -33.67 -9.80
CA ARG A 272 9.17 -34.18 -10.90
C ARG A 272 8.15 -33.16 -11.38
N LEU A 273 7.50 -32.44 -10.45
CA LEU A 273 6.61 -31.34 -10.80
C LEU A 273 7.31 -30.28 -11.64
N LEU A 274 8.51 -29.86 -11.25
CA LEU A 274 9.29 -28.88 -12.02
C LEU A 274 9.66 -29.43 -13.42
N ALA A 275 10.04 -30.70 -13.50
CA ALA A 275 10.31 -31.36 -14.78
C ALA A 275 9.07 -31.43 -15.69
N ASP A 276 7.90 -31.82 -15.16
CA ASP A 276 6.64 -31.89 -15.91
C ASP A 276 6.27 -30.52 -16.52
N THR A 277 6.54 -29.45 -15.79
CA THR A 277 6.21 -28.08 -16.19
C THR A 277 7.24 -27.40 -17.09
N GLY A 278 8.48 -27.90 -17.14
CA GLY A 278 9.59 -27.22 -17.83
C GLY A 278 9.82 -25.78 -17.36
N GLY A 279 9.46 -25.44 -16.12
CA GLY A 279 9.56 -24.07 -15.59
C GLY A 279 8.36 -23.16 -15.91
N HIS A 280 7.37 -23.64 -16.66
CA HIS A 280 6.16 -22.87 -16.98
C HIS A 280 5.08 -23.01 -15.90
N LEU A 281 4.28 -21.96 -15.69
CA LEU A 281 3.19 -22.00 -14.71
C LEU A 281 2.07 -22.94 -15.19
N PRO A 282 1.71 -23.99 -14.41
CA PRO A 282 0.63 -24.90 -14.80
C PRO A 282 -0.72 -24.18 -14.72
N HIS A 283 -1.50 -24.27 -15.81
CA HIS A 283 -2.88 -23.76 -15.88
C HIS A 283 -3.88 -24.72 -15.20
N THR A 284 -3.62 -26.02 -15.30
CA THR A 284 -4.41 -27.10 -14.71
C THR A 284 -3.50 -28.18 -14.17
N LEU A 285 -4.03 -29.08 -13.34
CA LEU A 285 -3.26 -30.20 -12.82
C LEU A 285 -2.84 -31.22 -13.89
N ALA A 286 -3.46 -31.22 -15.08
CA ALA A 286 -3.03 -32.02 -16.22
C ALA A 286 -1.59 -31.68 -16.68
N HIS A 287 -1.08 -30.49 -16.36
CA HIS A 287 0.29 -30.08 -16.68
C HIS A 287 1.32 -30.57 -15.63
N VAL A 288 0.88 -31.28 -14.59
CA VAL A 288 1.73 -31.88 -13.55
C VAL A 288 1.34 -33.35 -13.29
N PRO A 289 1.33 -34.21 -14.33
CA PRO A 289 0.86 -35.60 -14.23
C PRO A 289 1.64 -36.44 -13.21
N GLY A 290 2.93 -36.15 -13.00
CA GLY A 290 3.76 -36.81 -12.00
C GLY A 290 3.30 -36.50 -10.57
N LEU A 291 2.94 -35.25 -10.28
CA LEU A 291 2.35 -34.86 -8.99
C LEU A 291 1.02 -35.59 -8.78
N VAL A 292 0.13 -35.52 -9.78
CA VAL A 292 -1.20 -36.13 -9.71
C VAL A 292 -1.11 -37.64 -9.48
N GLY A 293 -0.19 -38.33 -10.16
CA GLY A 293 0.06 -39.75 -9.97
C GLY A 293 0.63 -40.13 -8.58
N GLU A 294 1.52 -39.32 -8.01
CA GLU A 294 2.02 -39.51 -6.63
C GLU A 294 0.92 -39.26 -5.59
N VAL A 295 0.07 -38.26 -5.82
CA VAL A 295 -1.09 -37.97 -4.96
C VAL A 295 -2.10 -39.13 -4.96
N ALA A 296 -2.42 -39.66 -6.15
CA ALA A 296 -3.32 -40.80 -6.31
C ALA A 296 -2.78 -42.06 -5.62
N ARG A 297 -1.48 -42.37 -5.80
CA ARG A 297 -0.82 -43.48 -5.09
C ARG A 297 -0.76 -43.26 -3.58
N GLY A 298 -0.40 -42.06 -3.14
CA GLY A 298 -0.29 -41.72 -1.73
C GLY A 298 -1.63 -41.81 -0.99
N THR A 299 -2.72 -41.41 -1.63
CA THR A 299 -4.08 -41.46 -1.07
C THR A 299 -4.83 -42.76 -1.37
N ASN A 300 -4.22 -43.71 -2.08
CA ASN A 300 -4.83 -44.97 -2.51
C ASN A 300 -6.15 -44.77 -3.28
N ARG A 301 -6.14 -43.88 -4.27
CA ARG A 301 -7.29 -43.52 -5.12
C ARG A 301 -6.87 -43.51 -6.59
N PRO A 302 -6.91 -44.66 -7.29
CA PRO A 302 -6.45 -44.73 -8.68
C PRO A 302 -7.33 -43.95 -9.66
N TRP A 303 -8.60 -43.68 -9.32
CA TRP A 303 -9.54 -42.87 -10.10
C TRP A 303 -9.31 -41.35 -9.97
N LEU A 304 -8.53 -40.91 -8.96
CA LEU A 304 -8.34 -39.49 -8.65
C LEU A 304 -7.72 -38.67 -9.80
N PRO A 305 -6.71 -39.17 -10.57
CA PRO A 305 -6.11 -38.42 -11.65
C PRO A 305 -7.09 -37.91 -12.69
N GLU A 306 -8.04 -38.75 -13.10
CA GLU A 306 -9.05 -38.40 -14.11
C GLU A 306 -9.97 -37.26 -13.61
N GLN A 307 -10.33 -37.29 -12.32
CA GLN A 307 -11.21 -36.30 -11.71
C GLN A 307 -10.55 -34.93 -11.50
N ILE A 308 -9.24 -34.91 -11.20
CA ILE A 308 -8.54 -33.65 -10.85
C ILE A 308 -7.70 -33.07 -11.99
N ALA A 309 -7.45 -33.79 -13.09
CA ALA A 309 -6.61 -33.31 -14.19
C ALA A 309 -7.10 -31.98 -14.78
N SER A 310 -8.41 -31.81 -14.95
CA SER A 310 -9.03 -30.57 -15.45
C SER A 310 -9.09 -29.44 -14.42
N THR A 311 -8.69 -29.70 -13.16
CA THR A 311 -8.77 -28.70 -12.09
C THR A 311 -7.82 -27.53 -12.37
N SER A 312 -8.43 -26.37 -12.52
CA SER A 312 -7.85 -25.06 -12.88
C SER A 312 -7.81 -24.06 -11.70
N ALA A 313 -8.39 -24.45 -10.57
CA ALA A 313 -8.38 -23.67 -9.34
C ALA A 313 -8.40 -24.58 -8.11
N GLY A 314 -7.85 -24.07 -7.00
CA GLY A 314 -7.86 -24.76 -5.72
C GLY A 314 -6.48 -24.81 -5.07
N PRO A 315 -6.42 -25.28 -3.81
CA PRO A 315 -5.20 -25.24 -3.02
C PRO A 315 -4.05 -26.08 -3.60
N LEU A 316 -4.33 -27.20 -4.27
CA LEU A 316 -3.30 -28.07 -4.86
C LEU A 316 -2.63 -27.43 -6.08
N LEU A 317 -3.41 -26.86 -7.00
CA LEU A 317 -2.88 -26.15 -8.15
C LEU A 317 -2.12 -24.89 -7.73
N LEU A 318 -2.64 -24.14 -6.76
CA LEU A 318 -1.93 -22.97 -6.22
C LEU A 318 -0.57 -23.36 -5.62
N TRP A 319 -0.53 -24.44 -4.86
CA TRP A 319 0.74 -24.97 -4.35
C TRP A 319 1.69 -25.35 -5.49
N ALA A 320 1.21 -26.03 -6.53
CA ALA A 320 2.01 -26.37 -7.71
C ALA A 320 2.56 -25.11 -8.44
N GLN A 321 1.73 -24.08 -8.61
CA GLN A 321 2.17 -22.80 -9.16
C GLN A 321 3.20 -22.10 -8.26
N HIS A 322 3.05 -22.19 -6.94
CA HIS A 322 4.05 -21.67 -6.00
C HIS A 322 5.38 -22.43 -6.07
N CYS A 323 5.36 -23.76 -6.29
CA CYS A 323 6.58 -24.55 -6.53
C CYS A 323 7.37 -24.01 -7.73
N VAL A 324 6.70 -23.77 -8.86
CA VAL A 324 7.34 -23.24 -10.08
C VAL A 324 7.87 -21.83 -9.85
N ARG A 325 7.11 -20.94 -9.20
CA ARG A 325 7.56 -19.57 -8.90
C ARG A 325 8.74 -19.52 -7.94
N ALA A 326 8.78 -20.42 -6.95
CA ALA A 326 9.86 -20.48 -5.96
C ALA A 326 11.14 -21.09 -6.51
N ASP A 327 11.11 -21.70 -7.70
CA ASP A 327 12.32 -22.11 -8.43
C ASP A 327 12.96 -20.92 -9.17
N ALA A 328 12.14 -19.94 -9.56
CA ALA A 328 12.58 -18.70 -10.22
C ALA A 328 13.00 -17.57 -9.24
N ASP A 329 12.67 -17.68 -7.94
CA ASP A 329 12.80 -16.62 -6.94
C ASP A 329 13.18 -17.20 -5.55
N THR A 330 14.11 -16.58 -4.79
CA THR A 330 14.65 -17.11 -3.52
C THR A 330 13.70 -17.07 -2.30
N ALA A 331 12.41 -16.79 -2.49
CA ALA A 331 11.44 -16.58 -1.41
C ALA A 331 10.69 -17.88 -1.01
N ALA A 332 11.38 -18.80 -0.33
CA ALA A 332 10.82 -20.09 0.14
C ALA A 332 9.54 -19.96 1.00
N ASP A 333 9.32 -18.83 1.68
CA ASP A 333 8.18 -18.64 2.58
C ASP A 333 6.81 -18.58 1.89
N ARG A 334 6.75 -18.34 0.58
CA ARG A 334 5.47 -18.28 -0.17
C ARG A 334 4.89 -19.65 -0.53
N LEU A 335 5.71 -20.71 -0.48
CA LEU A 335 5.33 -22.06 -0.91
C LEU A 335 4.10 -22.61 -0.16
N TRP A 336 4.01 -22.32 1.14
CA TRP A 336 2.97 -22.86 2.01
C TRP A 336 1.84 -21.87 2.31
N THR A 337 1.73 -20.79 1.53
CA THR A 337 0.75 -19.75 1.78
C THR A 337 -0.65 -20.16 1.31
N LEU A 338 -1.58 -20.31 2.25
CA LEU A 338 -2.99 -20.55 1.96
C LEU A 338 -3.80 -19.26 2.05
N HIS A 339 -4.42 -18.89 0.93
CA HIS A 339 -5.39 -17.81 0.93
C HIS A 339 -6.63 -18.18 1.76
N MET A 340 -7.24 -17.20 2.43
CA MET A 340 -8.39 -17.38 3.32
C MET A 340 -9.57 -18.15 2.69
N ALA A 341 -9.78 -18.05 1.37
CA ALA A 341 -10.88 -18.74 0.69
C ALA A 341 -10.66 -20.24 0.51
N HIS A 342 -9.40 -20.68 0.47
CA HIS A 342 -9.06 -22.11 0.43
C HIS A 342 -8.94 -22.71 1.82
N ARG A 343 -9.03 -21.90 2.89
CA ARG A 343 -9.02 -22.41 4.25
C ARG A 343 -10.36 -23.11 4.54
N PRO A 344 -10.35 -24.36 5.01
CA PRO A 344 -11.55 -25.08 5.42
C PRO A 344 -12.42 -24.22 6.35
N ARG A 345 -13.74 -24.23 6.11
CA ARG A 345 -14.66 -23.55 7.03
C ARG A 345 -14.63 -24.30 8.37
N PRO A 346 -14.75 -23.60 9.52
CA PRO A 346 -14.87 -24.26 10.81
C PRO A 346 -16.09 -25.17 10.83
N ILE A 347 -15.97 -26.39 11.36
CA ILE A 347 -17.07 -27.37 11.43
C ILE A 347 -18.31 -26.76 12.11
N ALA A 348 -18.15 -25.96 13.17
CA ALA A 348 -19.26 -25.25 13.82
C ALA A 348 -20.09 -24.37 12.86
N ARG A 349 -19.44 -23.72 11.87
CA ARG A 349 -20.14 -22.91 10.85
C ARG A 349 -20.90 -23.79 9.86
N GLU A 350 -20.32 -24.92 9.45
CA GLU A 350 -20.97 -25.86 8.54
C GLU A 350 -22.18 -26.52 9.20
N LEU A 351 -22.06 -26.90 10.48
CA LEU A 351 -23.17 -27.44 11.28
C LEU A 351 -24.30 -26.43 11.46
N GLN A 352 -23.97 -25.15 11.70
CA GLN A 352 -24.97 -24.08 11.72
C GLN A 352 -25.69 -23.97 10.37
N SER A 353 -24.94 -23.90 9.26
CA SER A 353 -25.55 -23.86 7.91
C SER A 353 -26.46 -25.04 7.64
N TYR A 354 -26.07 -26.25 8.07
CA TYR A 354 -26.86 -27.46 7.90
C TYR A 354 -28.18 -27.39 8.69
N ARG A 355 -28.13 -26.92 9.94
CA ARG A 355 -29.32 -26.73 10.77
C ARG A 355 -30.25 -25.64 10.22
N ASP A 356 -29.70 -24.51 9.82
CA ASP A 356 -30.47 -23.42 9.20
C ASP A 356 -31.19 -23.91 7.93
N ALA A 357 -30.55 -24.78 7.12
CA ALA A 357 -31.15 -25.38 5.94
C ALA A 357 -32.26 -26.38 6.28
N ALA A 358 -32.05 -27.21 7.31
CA ALA A 358 -33.07 -28.14 7.80
C ALA A 358 -34.32 -27.41 8.34
N HIS A 359 -34.13 -26.30 9.06
CA HIS A 359 -35.23 -25.45 9.52
C HIS A 359 -35.96 -24.75 8.36
N LYS A 360 -35.23 -24.25 7.35
CA LYS A 360 -35.86 -23.65 6.17
C LYS A 360 -36.72 -24.63 5.37
N LEU A 361 -36.30 -25.90 5.27
CA LEU A 361 -37.10 -26.94 4.63
C LEU A 361 -38.38 -27.27 5.41
N GLN A 362 -38.40 -27.05 6.73
CA GLN A 362 -39.59 -27.17 7.58
C GLN A 362 -40.47 -25.91 7.54
N GLU A 363 -39.90 -24.71 7.38
CA GLU A 363 -40.64 -23.45 7.29
C GLU A 363 -41.26 -23.20 5.90
N THR A 364 -40.80 -23.87 4.84
CA THR A 364 -41.37 -23.72 3.48
C THR A 364 -42.81 -24.25 3.29
N GLU A 365 -43.45 -24.80 4.33
CA GLU A 365 -44.91 -25.03 4.35
C GLU A 365 -45.73 -23.83 4.86
N ASP A 366 -45.13 -22.86 5.54
CA ASP A 366 -45.84 -21.66 6.00
C ASP A 366 -44.91 -20.44 6.05
N THR A 367 -45.18 -19.48 5.16
CA THR A 367 -44.64 -18.12 5.06
C THR A 367 -43.32 -17.87 4.32
N THR A 368 -43.40 -16.84 3.46
CA THR A 368 -42.33 -16.29 2.62
C THR A 368 -41.25 -15.60 3.48
N PRO A 369 -39.96 -15.98 3.39
CA PRO A 369 -38.95 -15.40 4.27
C PRO A 369 -38.35 -14.09 3.74
N LEU A 370 -38.38 -13.06 4.58
CA LEU A 370 -37.51 -11.87 4.50
C LEU A 370 -36.07 -12.26 4.91
N HIS A 371 -35.07 -12.00 4.06
CA HIS A 371 -33.67 -12.40 4.32
C HIS A 371 -32.73 -11.21 4.57
N LEU A 372 -32.06 -11.25 5.73
CA LEU A 372 -31.14 -10.25 6.28
C LEU A 372 -29.79 -10.18 5.53
N GLY A 373 -29.33 -8.95 5.30
CA GLY A 373 -28.18 -8.59 4.47
C GLY A 373 -26.79 -8.83 5.09
N LEU A 374 -25.84 -9.05 4.17
CA LEU A 374 -24.38 -8.76 4.19
C LEU A 374 -23.53 -9.78 3.40
N ARG A 375 -24.13 -10.76 2.72
CA ARG A 375 -23.44 -11.59 1.71
C ARG A 375 -24.07 -11.60 0.30
N HIS A 376 -25.28 -11.07 0.14
CA HIS A 376 -25.99 -11.06 -1.15
C HIS A 376 -25.34 -10.16 -2.21
N THR A 377 -24.65 -9.09 -1.81
CA THR A 377 -24.05 -8.14 -2.76
C THR A 377 -22.88 -8.72 -3.56
N SER A 378 -22.11 -9.69 -3.03
CA SER A 378 -21.00 -10.30 -3.79
C SER A 378 -21.46 -11.34 -4.81
N THR A 379 -22.46 -12.15 -4.47
CA THR A 379 -23.03 -13.15 -5.39
C THR A 379 -23.80 -12.47 -6.50
N GLN A 380 -24.66 -11.50 -6.17
CA GLN A 380 -25.39 -10.73 -7.18
C GLN A 380 -24.45 -9.95 -8.10
N ALA A 381 -23.39 -9.33 -7.57
CA ALA A 381 -22.38 -8.66 -8.39
C ALA A 381 -21.57 -9.62 -9.27
N PHE A 382 -21.38 -10.88 -8.84
CA PHE A 382 -20.76 -11.90 -9.68
C PHE A 382 -21.72 -12.31 -10.80
N THR A 383 -22.97 -12.64 -10.49
CA THR A 383 -24.00 -13.03 -11.47
C THR A 383 -24.20 -11.95 -12.55
N THR A 384 -24.28 -10.67 -12.15
CA THR A 384 -24.34 -9.57 -13.13
C THR A 384 -23.11 -9.53 -14.02
N GLY A 385 -21.90 -9.64 -13.45
CA GLY A 385 -20.67 -9.65 -14.24
C GLY A 385 -20.54 -10.86 -15.17
N LEU A 386 -21.00 -12.03 -14.72
CA LEU A 386 -21.06 -13.26 -15.51
C LEU A 386 -22.00 -13.11 -16.71
N ALA A 387 -23.17 -12.50 -16.54
CA ALA A 387 -24.08 -12.22 -17.66
C ALA A 387 -23.43 -11.32 -18.73
N HIS A 388 -22.66 -10.30 -18.31
CA HIS A 388 -21.89 -9.48 -19.25
C HIS A 388 -20.71 -10.25 -19.88
N ALA A 389 -20.09 -11.19 -19.16
CA ALA A 389 -19.08 -12.07 -19.70
C ALA A 389 -19.66 -13.02 -20.78
N HIS A 390 -20.84 -13.61 -20.54
CA HIS A 390 -21.58 -14.38 -21.56
C HIS A 390 -21.83 -13.55 -22.81
N ALA A 391 -22.37 -12.33 -22.65
CA ALA A 391 -22.69 -11.48 -23.78
C ALA A 391 -21.43 -11.09 -24.59
N TYR A 392 -20.31 -10.84 -23.90
CA TYR A 392 -19.04 -10.56 -24.57
C TYR A 392 -18.48 -11.80 -25.29
N ALA A 393 -18.51 -12.97 -24.63
CA ALA A 393 -18.06 -14.23 -25.20
C ALA A 393 -18.90 -14.62 -26.43
N ALA A 394 -20.20 -14.33 -26.45
CA ALA A 394 -21.06 -14.57 -27.61
C ALA A 394 -20.65 -13.76 -28.86
N VAL A 395 -20.10 -12.55 -28.68
CA VAL A 395 -19.66 -11.68 -29.78
C VAL A 395 -18.22 -11.98 -30.20
N HIS A 396 -17.32 -12.20 -29.24
CA HIS A 396 -15.88 -12.31 -29.50
C HIS A 396 -15.33 -13.74 -29.45
N GLY A 397 -16.11 -14.70 -28.95
CA GLY A 397 -15.70 -16.09 -28.79
C GLY A 397 -14.59 -16.31 -27.75
N HIS A 398 -14.36 -15.34 -26.86
CA HIS A 398 -13.34 -15.39 -25.81
C HIS A 398 -13.58 -14.31 -24.74
N LEU A 399 -12.87 -14.38 -23.60
CA LEU A 399 -12.94 -13.39 -22.51
C LEU A 399 -11.73 -12.45 -22.43
N ALA A 400 -10.87 -12.38 -23.46
CA ALA A 400 -9.71 -11.49 -23.50
C ALA A 400 -10.03 -9.97 -23.69
N ALA A 401 -10.92 -9.41 -22.88
CA ALA A 401 -11.29 -7.99 -22.95
C ALA A 401 -10.17 -7.03 -22.47
N PRO A 402 -9.95 -5.87 -23.13
CA PRO A 402 -9.07 -4.81 -22.65
C PRO A 402 -9.44 -4.31 -21.25
N ILE A 403 -8.49 -3.87 -20.43
CA ILE A 403 -8.79 -3.46 -19.02
C ILE A 403 -9.75 -2.25 -18.92
N GLY A 404 -9.74 -1.37 -19.93
CA GLY A 404 -10.64 -0.21 -20.03
C GLY A 404 -12.02 -0.54 -20.63
N GLU A 405 -12.21 -1.77 -21.11
CA GLU A 405 -13.38 -2.16 -21.89
C GLU A 405 -14.67 -2.07 -21.08
N ARG A 406 -15.69 -1.46 -21.70
CA ARG A 406 -17.04 -1.37 -21.16
C ARG A 406 -18.00 -2.03 -22.14
N PHE A 407 -18.55 -3.18 -21.76
CA PHE A 407 -19.47 -3.95 -22.59
C PHE A 407 -20.90 -3.82 -22.05
N ASN A 408 -21.83 -3.36 -22.88
CA ASN A 408 -23.22 -3.05 -22.48
C ASN A 408 -23.30 -2.18 -21.21
N GLY A 409 -22.48 -1.13 -21.15
CA GLY A 409 -22.43 -0.21 -20.02
C GLY A 409 -21.73 -0.75 -18.77
N PHE A 410 -21.33 -2.02 -18.72
CA PHE A 410 -20.63 -2.65 -17.60
C PHE A 410 -19.11 -2.66 -17.79
N ALA A 411 -18.33 -2.38 -16.74
CA ALA A 411 -16.86 -2.33 -16.80
C ALA A 411 -16.21 -3.73 -16.81
N LEU A 412 -16.54 -4.53 -17.82
CA LEU A 412 -16.17 -5.95 -17.94
C LEU A 412 -14.65 -6.17 -17.89
N GLY A 413 -13.87 -5.34 -18.58
CA GLY A 413 -12.41 -5.46 -18.60
C GLY A 413 -11.76 -5.39 -17.22
N ARG A 414 -12.28 -4.52 -16.36
CA ARG A 414 -11.82 -4.35 -14.99
C ARG A 414 -12.33 -5.47 -14.09
N TRP A 415 -13.58 -5.91 -14.29
CA TRP A 415 -14.17 -7.03 -13.58
C TRP A 415 -13.37 -8.33 -13.82
N LEU A 416 -13.09 -8.68 -15.08
CA LEU A 416 -12.24 -9.82 -15.45
C LEU A 416 -10.82 -9.67 -14.90
N SER A 417 -10.23 -8.47 -14.96
CA SER A 417 -8.88 -8.23 -14.40
C SER A 417 -8.81 -8.49 -12.89
N ASN A 418 -9.82 -8.06 -12.13
CA ASN A 418 -9.88 -8.28 -10.69
C ASN A 418 -10.04 -9.76 -10.36
N HIS A 419 -10.89 -10.47 -11.10
CA HIS A 419 -11.12 -11.90 -10.95
C HIS A 419 -9.91 -12.75 -11.31
N ARG A 420 -9.20 -12.41 -12.40
CA ARG A 420 -7.91 -13.01 -12.78
C ARG A 420 -6.83 -12.88 -11.71
N LYS A 421 -6.85 -11.77 -10.96
CA LYS A 421 -5.89 -11.51 -9.86
C LYS A 421 -6.32 -12.13 -8.53
N SER A 422 -7.59 -12.49 -8.36
CA SER A 422 -8.10 -13.03 -7.11
C SER A 422 -7.65 -14.48 -6.92
N PRO A 423 -6.78 -14.80 -5.95
CA PRO A 423 -6.38 -16.19 -5.67
C PRO A 423 -7.51 -17.02 -5.05
N ALA A 424 -8.70 -16.43 -4.87
CA ALA A 424 -9.73 -16.85 -3.93
C ALA A 424 -11.13 -16.71 -4.53
N MET A 425 -11.30 -17.32 -5.69
CA MET A 425 -12.59 -17.44 -6.33
C MET A 425 -13.24 -18.77 -5.90
N PRO A 426 -14.55 -18.78 -5.59
CA PRO A 426 -15.28 -20.02 -5.41
C PRO A 426 -15.14 -20.92 -6.65
N PRO A 427 -14.92 -22.25 -6.50
CA PRO A 427 -14.78 -23.17 -7.64
C PRO A 427 -15.93 -23.08 -8.65
N GLU A 428 -17.16 -22.87 -8.17
CA GLU A 428 -18.35 -22.69 -9.00
C GLU A 428 -18.23 -21.50 -9.97
N HIS A 429 -17.74 -20.35 -9.48
CA HIS A 429 -17.53 -19.15 -10.28
C HIS A 429 -16.38 -19.32 -11.29
N VAL A 430 -15.37 -20.12 -10.93
CA VAL A 430 -14.29 -20.46 -11.87
C VAL A 430 -14.86 -21.31 -13.00
N ALA A 431 -15.62 -22.36 -12.68
CA ALA A 431 -16.23 -23.24 -13.66
C ALA A 431 -17.15 -22.49 -14.65
N GLU A 432 -17.95 -21.55 -14.15
CA GLU A 432 -18.82 -20.72 -15.00
C GLU A 432 -18.03 -19.86 -16.00
N LEU A 433 -16.89 -19.31 -15.60
CA LEU A 433 -16.03 -18.53 -16.50
C LEU A 433 -15.20 -19.39 -17.45
N GLU A 434 -14.84 -20.61 -17.04
CA GLU A 434 -14.10 -21.56 -17.88
C GLU A 434 -14.97 -22.17 -18.97
N ALA A 435 -16.25 -22.39 -18.67
CA ALA A 435 -17.23 -22.80 -19.67
C ALA A 435 -17.34 -21.77 -20.82
N LEU A 436 -17.08 -20.49 -20.53
CA LEU A 436 -17.06 -19.42 -21.53
C LEU A 436 -15.74 -19.34 -22.29
N ASP A 437 -14.62 -19.43 -21.58
CA ASP A 437 -13.28 -19.35 -22.17
C ASP A 437 -12.31 -20.15 -21.29
N PRO A 438 -11.81 -21.32 -21.74
CA PRO A 438 -10.85 -22.13 -20.99
C PRO A 438 -9.57 -21.37 -20.61
N TRP A 439 -9.25 -20.31 -21.35
CA TRP A 439 -8.10 -19.44 -21.15
C TRP A 439 -8.47 -18.10 -20.53
N TRP A 440 -9.61 -17.98 -19.83
CA TRP A 440 -9.98 -16.71 -19.19
C TRP A 440 -8.97 -16.26 -18.11
N ARG A 441 -8.21 -17.18 -17.50
CA ARG A 441 -7.03 -16.90 -16.64
C ARG A 441 -5.77 -17.57 -17.19
N PRO A 442 -5.20 -17.08 -18.28
CA PRO A 442 -4.05 -17.73 -18.87
C PRO A 442 -2.80 -17.57 -17.97
N PRO A 443 -1.83 -18.51 -18.02
CA PRO A 443 -0.54 -18.35 -17.36
C PRO A 443 0.36 -17.30 -18.04
N TRP A 444 -0.03 -16.77 -19.20
CA TRP A 444 0.62 -15.68 -19.95
C TRP A 444 -0.18 -14.37 -19.86
N THR A 445 0.32 -13.32 -20.54
CA THR A 445 -0.33 -12.01 -20.51
C THR A 445 -1.63 -11.98 -21.33
N VAL A 446 -2.65 -11.26 -20.84
CA VAL A 446 -3.89 -11.03 -21.62
C VAL A 446 -3.60 -10.28 -22.93
N LEU A 447 -2.50 -9.51 -22.99
CA LEU A 447 -2.05 -8.88 -24.23
C LEU A 447 -1.70 -9.93 -25.30
N TRP A 448 -0.89 -10.93 -24.93
CA TRP A 448 -0.56 -12.05 -25.83
C TRP A 448 -1.84 -12.76 -26.30
N GLN A 449 -2.77 -13.03 -25.38
CA GLN A 449 -4.03 -13.69 -25.70
C GLN A 449 -4.88 -12.89 -26.69
N ARG A 450 -4.91 -11.57 -26.57
CA ARG A 450 -5.59 -10.67 -27.51
C ARG A 450 -4.95 -10.70 -28.90
N SER A 451 -3.63 -10.59 -28.97
CA SER A 451 -2.91 -10.68 -30.25
C SER A 451 -3.08 -12.05 -30.91
N TYR A 452 -3.17 -13.13 -30.12
CA TYR A 452 -3.51 -14.45 -30.61
C TYR A 452 -4.91 -14.48 -31.25
N TYR A 453 -5.94 -13.97 -30.57
CA TYR A 453 -7.29 -13.96 -31.15
C TYR A 453 -7.39 -13.05 -32.39
N GLU A 454 -6.66 -11.92 -32.42
CA GLU A 454 -6.51 -11.11 -33.63
C GLU A 454 -5.88 -11.91 -34.78
N ALA A 455 -4.84 -12.70 -34.50
CA ALA A 455 -4.23 -13.59 -35.50
C ALA A 455 -5.17 -14.72 -35.95
N ARG A 456 -5.91 -15.33 -35.03
CA ARG A 456 -6.90 -16.38 -35.32
C ARG A 456 -8.01 -15.86 -36.21
N ASP A 457 -8.58 -14.71 -35.87
CA ASP A 457 -9.69 -14.11 -36.61
C ASP A 457 -9.20 -13.64 -37.99
N HIS A 458 -7.97 -13.10 -38.07
CA HIS A 458 -7.30 -12.82 -39.34
C HIS A 458 -7.14 -14.07 -40.20
N ALA A 459 -6.62 -15.17 -39.64
CA ALA A 459 -6.41 -16.41 -40.38
C ALA A 459 -7.72 -17.02 -40.89
N ARG A 460 -8.82 -16.88 -40.13
CA ARG A 460 -10.17 -17.29 -40.55
C ARG A 460 -10.73 -16.42 -41.67
N ALA A 461 -10.49 -15.10 -41.63
CA ALA A 461 -11.05 -14.15 -42.58
C ALA A 461 -10.24 -14.03 -43.89
N GLN A 462 -8.91 -14.16 -43.83
CA GLN A 462 -7.98 -13.82 -44.91
C GLN A 462 -7.12 -15.01 -45.36
N GLY A 463 -7.36 -16.21 -44.83
CA GLY A 463 -6.63 -17.44 -45.15
C GLY A 463 -5.38 -17.68 -44.30
N GLY A 464 -4.72 -18.82 -44.53
CA GLY A 464 -3.61 -19.31 -43.70
C GLY A 464 -2.42 -18.36 -43.58
N LEU A 465 -1.77 -18.37 -42.41
CA LEU A 465 -0.57 -17.60 -42.14
C LEU A 465 0.60 -18.12 -43.01
N ARG A 466 1.36 -17.21 -43.63
CA ARG A 466 2.52 -17.52 -44.48
C ARG A 466 3.83 -17.08 -43.78
N PRO A 467 4.29 -17.80 -42.74
CA PRO A 467 5.48 -17.43 -41.97
C PRO A 467 6.75 -17.34 -42.85
N GLU A 468 6.89 -18.22 -43.83
CA GLU A 468 8.02 -18.27 -44.77
C GLU A 468 8.13 -17.01 -45.66
N HIS A 469 7.03 -16.30 -45.83
CA HIS A 469 6.94 -15.01 -46.53
C HIS A 469 6.87 -13.80 -45.58
N GLY A 470 7.02 -14.00 -44.27
CA GLY A 470 6.96 -12.95 -43.26
C GLY A 470 5.56 -12.35 -43.06
N PHE A 471 4.52 -13.18 -43.10
CA PHE A 471 3.12 -12.81 -42.81
C PHE A 471 2.59 -11.67 -43.69
N PRO A 472 2.65 -11.75 -45.03
CA PRO A 472 2.35 -10.64 -45.92
C PRO A 472 0.91 -10.11 -45.81
N THR A 473 -0.05 -10.99 -45.50
CA THR A 473 -1.48 -10.66 -45.43
C THR A 473 -1.88 -9.96 -44.13
N THR A 474 -1.04 -10.01 -43.09
CA THR A 474 -1.36 -9.38 -41.80
C THR A 474 -1.01 -7.90 -41.79
N SER A 475 -1.57 -7.14 -40.84
CA SER A 475 -1.05 -5.81 -40.50
C SER A 475 0.43 -5.89 -40.08
N PHE A 476 1.17 -4.78 -40.18
CA PHE A 476 2.59 -4.76 -39.80
C PHE A 476 2.81 -5.18 -38.34
N GLY A 477 2.01 -4.62 -37.42
CA GLY A 477 2.13 -4.94 -35.99
C GLY A 477 1.78 -6.39 -35.67
N LEU A 478 0.74 -6.95 -36.29
CA LEU A 478 0.37 -8.34 -36.12
C LEU A 478 1.43 -9.28 -36.71
N GLY A 479 1.99 -8.94 -37.87
CA GLY A 479 3.04 -9.72 -38.51
C GLY A 479 4.37 -9.71 -37.74
N GLU A 480 4.72 -8.58 -37.14
CA GLU A 480 5.87 -8.46 -36.24
C GLU A 480 5.65 -9.28 -34.96
N TRP A 481 4.44 -9.22 -34.38
CA TRP A 481 4.09 -10.04 -33.22
C TRP A 481 4.18 -11.55 -33.54
N LEU A 482 3.62 -11.99 -34.68
CA LEU A 482 3.67 -13.39 -35.14
C LEU A 482 5.11 -13.85 -35.40
N TYR A 483 5.93 -13.01 -36.04
CA TYR A 483 7.34 -13.31 -36.24
C TYR A 483 8.07 -13.50 -34.91
N ASN A 484 7.83 -12.63 -33.92
CA ASN A 484 8.42 -12.79 -32.60
C ASN A 484 7.97 -14.08 -31.91
N GLN A 485 6.74 -14.54 -32.15
CA GLN A 485 6.27 -15.84 -31.63
C GLN A 485 7.00 -17.00 -32.29
N CYS A 486 7.31 -16.91 -33.59
CA CYS A 486 8.08 -17.93 -34.29
C CYS A 486 9.55 -17.97 -33.85
N THR A 487 10.19 -16.81 -33.63
CA THR A 487 11.59 -16.76 -33.21
C THR A 487 11.82 -17.24 -31.77
N GLY A 488 10.81 -17.10 -30.91
CA GLY A 488 10.83 -17.58 -29.53
C GLY A 488 9.96 -18.81 -29.30
N TYR A 489 9.64 -19.59 -30.35
CA TYR A 489 8.62 -20.64 -30.30
C TYR A 489 8.90 -21.70 -29.23
N ASP A 490 10.17 -22.11 -29.10
CA ASP A 490 10.59 -23.14 -28.15
C ASP A 490 10.47 -22.70 -26.68
N ASP A 491 10.51 -21.38 -26.42
CA ASP A 491 10.34 -20.79 -25.08
C ASP A 491 8.87 -20.49 -24.74
N LEU A 492 7.95 -20.67 -25.69
CA LEU A 492 6.52 -20.45 -25.46
C LEU A 492 5.94 -21.55 -24.56
N HIS A 493 4.96 -21.16 -23.73
CA HIS A 493 4.22 -22.13 -22.94
C HIS A 493 3.62 -23.22 -23.85
N PRO A 494 3.62 -24.52 -23.48
CA PRO A 494 3.14 -25.60 -24.35
C PRO A 494 1.71 -25.40 -24.89
N ALA A 495 0.85 -24.78 -24.10
CA ALA A 495 -0.48 -24.38 -24.56
C ALA A 495 -0.48 -23.20 -25.56
N GLN A 496 0.46 -22.25 -25.47
CA GLN A 496 0.65 -21.21 -26.50
C GLN A 496 1.10 -21.83 -27.82
N GLN A 497 2.02 -22.80 -27.79
CA GLN A 497 2.45 -23.55 -28.97
C GLN A 497 1.27 -24.28 -29.62
N ARG A 498 0.42 -24.95 -28.83
CA ARG A 498 -0.82 -25.59 -29.31
C ARG A 498 -1.78 -24.58 -29.95
N LEU A 499 -2.07 -23.46 -29.26
CA LEU A 499 -2.93 -22.40 -29.79
C LEU A 499 -2.39 -21.85 -31.13
N LEU A 500 -1.07 -21.64 -31.23
CA LEU A 500 -0.42 -21.20 -32.47
C LEU A 500 -0.49 -22.28 -33.56
N ALA A 501 -0.29 -23.55 -33.22
CA ALA A 501 -0.44 -24.66 -34.16
C ALA A 501 -1.88 -24.73 -34.73
N ASP A 502 -2.90 -24.45 -33.90
CA ASP A 502 -4.32 -24.41 -34.33
C ASP A 502 -4.60 -23.34 -35.40
N ILE A 503 -3.77 -22.29 -35.48
CA ILE A 503 -3.87 -21.24 -36.53
C ILE A 503 -2.85 -21.44 -37.66
N GLY A 504 -2.22 -22.61 -37.73
CA GLY A 504 -1.27 -22.99 -38.78
C GLY A 504 0.20 -22.66 -38.50
N LEU A 505 0.55 -22.31 -37.25
CA LEU A 505 1.93 -22.09 -36.81
C LEU A 505 2.48 -23.31 -36.03
N THR A 506 2.79 -24.39 -36.76
CA THR A 506 3.50 -25.57 -36.24
C THR A 506 4.99 -25.29 -36.01
N PRO A 507 5.73 -26.12 -35.24
CA PRO A 507 7.18 -25.99 -35.07
C PRO A 507 7.96 -25.91 -36.39
N GLU A 508 7.54 -26.64 -37.42
CA GLU A 508 8.14 -26.63 -38.75
C GLU A 508 7.95 -25.28 -39.44
N SER A 509 6.71 -24.76 -39.43
CA SER A 509 6.37 -23.48 -40.04
C SER A 509 6.98 -22.28 -39.29
N ALA A 510 7.10 -22.39 -37.97
CA ALA A 510 7.77 -21.39 -37.13
C ALA A 510 9.27 -21.32 -37.44
N ARG A 511 9.94 -22.46 -37.63
CA ARG A 511 11.35 -22.52 -38.08
C ARG A 511 11.55 -21.98 -39.49
N ALA A 512 10.54 -22.14 -40.36
CA ALA A 512 10.53 -21.57 -41.70
C ALA A 512 10.27 -20.05 -41.70
N ALA A 513 9.86 -19.46 -40.55
CA ALA A 513 9.51 -18.05 -40.48
C ALA A 513 10.67 -17.16 -40.91
N ARG A 514 10.35 -16.16 -41.72
CA ARG A 514 11.31 -15.13 -42.14
C ARG A 514 10.89 -13.79 -41.56
N PRO A 515 11.85 -12.93 -41.16
CA PRO A 515 11.52 -11.57 -40.78
C PRO A 515 10.80 -10.95 -41.96
N ARG A 516 9.65 -10.31 -41.70
CA ARG A 516 8.96 -9.55 -42.72
C ARG A 516 9.98 -8.59 -43.31
N ARG A 517 10.38 -8.79 -44.58
CA ARG A 517 11.33 -7.89 -45.25
C ARG A 517 10.75 -6.51 -45.07
N LYS A 518 11.45 -5.66 -44.32
CA LYS A 518 11.17 -4.23 -44.27
C LYS A 518 11.37 -3.76 -45.70
N HIS A 519 10.31 -3.82 -46.48
CA HIS A 519 10.17 -3.10 -47.72
C HIS A 519 10.00 -1.61 -47.37
N MET A 520 10.81 -1.10 -46.44
CA MET A 520 10.98 0.31 -46.16
C MET A 520 11.61 0.99 -47.37
N ALA A 521 12.43 0.28 -48.15
CA ALA A 521 12.93 0.77 -49.43
C ALA A 521 11.80 0.94 -50.46
N THR A 522 10.92 -0.05 -50.67
CA THR A 522 9.77 0.12 -51.59
C THR A 522 8.65 0.97 -51.02
N HIS A 523 8.42 1.00 -49.71
CA HIS A 523 7.47 1.95 -49.12
C HIS A 523 8.00 3.37 -49.21
N PHE A 524 9.30 3.59 -48.98
CA PHE A 524 9.92 4.89 -49.18
C PHE A 524 9.90 5.28 -50.66
N GLN A 525 10.25 4.38 -51.58
CA GLN A 525 10.15 4.62 -53.02
C GLN A 525 8.72 4.86 -53.50
N ARG A 526 7.73 4.11 -52.99
CA ARG A 526 6.31 4.31 -53.30
C ARG A 526 5.81 5.65 -52.75
N ALA A 527 6.17 6.00 -51.52
CA ALA A 527 5.85 7.31 -50.95
C ALA A 527 6.57 8.45 -51.69
N LEU A 528 7.79 8.21 -52.18
CA LEU A 528 8.55 9.16 -52.99
C LEU A 528 7.92 9.34 -54.37
N ALA A 529 7.42 8.26 -54.99
CA ALA A 529 6.65 8.33 -56.23
C ALA A 529 5.33 9.09 -56.03
N CYS A 530 4.59 8.86 -54.93
CA CYS A 530 3.40 9.64 -54.60
C CYS A 530 3.75 11.12 -54.32
N ALA A 531 4.91 11.40 -53.71
CA ALA A 531 5.40 12.77 -53.51
C ALA A 531 5.71 13.46 -54.85
N HIS A 532 6.36 12.76 -55.79
CA HIS A 532 6.57 13.24 -57.16
C HIS A 532 5.23 13.54 -57.86
N ALA A 533 4.31 12.58 -57.89
CA ALA A 533 3.00 12.75 -58.53
C ALA A 533 2.22 13.94 -57.92
N PHE A 534 2.33 14.14 -56.60
CA PHE A 534 1.71 15.27 -55.92
C PHE A 534 2.35 16.62 -56.32
N VAL A 535 3.69 16.67 -56.48
CA VAL A 535 4.37 17.89 -56.97
C VAL A 535 4.03 18.18 -58.43
N GLU A 536 3.93 17.17 -59.29
CA GLU A 536 3.47 17.38 -60.68
C GLU A 536 2.05 17.98 -60.72
N ALA A 537 1.15 17.55 -59.82
CA ALA A 537 -0.22 18.05 -59.76
C ALA A 537 -0.38 19.42 -59.07
N HIS A 538 0.45 19.73 -58.08
CA HIS A 538 0.24 20.88 -57.17
C HIS A 538 1.43 21.85 -57.07
N GLY A 539 2.55 21.53 -57.70
CA GLY A 539 3.78 22.33 -57.77
C GLY A 539 4.67 22.33 -56.52
N THR A 540 4.21 21.83 -55.37
CA THR A 540 5.00 21.79 -54.11
C THR A 540 4.50 20.70 -53.16
N LEU A 541 5.39 20.20 -52.30
CA LEU A 541 5.05 19.25 -51.23
C LEU A 541 4.45 19.93 -49.98
N VAL A 542 4.50 21.26 -49.90
CA VAL A 542 4.12 21.97 -48.67
C VAL A 542 2.61 22.18 -48.56
N THR A 543 1.88 22.11 -49.67
CA THR A 543 0.41 22.11 -49.73
C THR A 543 -0.22 20.81 -49.21
N ALA A 544 0.54 19.72 -49.10
CA ALA A 544 0.09 18.49 -48.44
C ALA A 544 -0.07 18.73 -46.91
N THR A 545 -1.33 18.77 -46.46
CA THR A 545 -1.70 18.87 -45.04
C THR A 545 -1.78 17.48 -44.42
N THR A 546 -1.80 17.36 -43.10
CA THR A 546 -1.74 16.07 -42.38
C THR A 546 -2.78 15.04 -42.88
N ASP A 547 -3.92 15.51 -43.34
CA ASP A 547 -5.03 14.69 -43.84
C ASP A 547 -4.97 14.41 -45.35
N THR A 548 -3.99 14.97 -46.07
CA THR A 548 -3.80 14.73 -47.50
C THR A 548 -3.43 13.27 -47.75
N VAL A 549 -4.29 12.60 -48.53
CA VAL A 549 -4.11 11.23 -49.02
C VAL A 549 -3.84 11.30 -50.52
N GLN A 550 -2.73 10.72 -50.97
CA GLN A 550 -2.37 10.56 -52.38
C GLN A 550 -2.20 9.07 -52.67
N ASP A 551 -2.93 8.55 -53.65
CA ASP A 551 -2.89 7.12 -54.05
C ASP A 551 -3.01 6.15 -52.87
N GLY A 552 -3.93 6.45 -51.93
CA GLY A 552 -4.17 5.65 -50.72
C GLY A 552 -3.11 5.80 -49.62
N LEU A 553 -2.05 6.59 -49.82
CA LEU A 553 -1.02 6.89 -48.84
C LEU A 553 -1.31 8.22 -48.15
N LYS A 554 -1.31 8.26 -46.81
CA LYS A 554 -1.43 9.49 -46.01
C LYS A 554 -0.17 10.35 -46.14
N LEU A 555 -0.02 11.00 -47.30
CA LEU A 555 1.19 11.69 -47.74
C LEU A 555 1.57 12.81 -46.79
N GLY A 556 0.61 13.61 -46.31
CA GLY A 556 0.91 14.69 -45.38
C GLY A 556 1.43 14.23 -44.02
N GLN A 557 0.83 13.18 -43.45
CA GLN A 557 1.33 12.57 -42.21
C GLN A 557 2.72 11.95 -42.41
N TRP A 558 2.96 11.32 -43.56
CA TRP A 558 4.27 10.77 -43.91
C TRP A 558 5.34 11.86 -44.05
N LEU A 559 5.06 12.94 -44.78
CA LEU A 559 5.96 14.10 -44.93
C LEU A 559 6.25 14.77 -43.59
N SER A 560 5.25 14.93 -42.72
CA SER A 560 5.44 15.44 -41.35
C SER A 560 6.45 14.59 -40.56
N ASN A 561 6.33 13.26 -40.66
CA ASN A 561 7.27 12.35 -40.02
C ASN A 561 8.68 12.42 -40.63
N GLN A 562 8.81 12.61 -41.95
CA GLN A 562 10.13 12.80 -42.58
C GLN A 562 10.79 14.10 -42.14
N ARG A 563 10.06 15.22 -42.08
CA ARG A 563 10.57 16.52 -41.60
C ARG A 563 11.12 16.42 -40.18
N SER A 564 10.37 15.79 -39.27
CA SER A 564 10.80 15.59 -37.88
C SER A 564 12.05 14.72 -37.76
N LYS A 565 12.13 13.63 -38.54
CA LYS A 565 13.31 12.74 -38.56
C LYS A 565 14.53 13.44 -39.12
N ASP A 566 14.36 14.22 -40.17
CA ASP A 566 15.45 14.96 -40.80
C ASP A 566 16.00 16.05 -39.90
N ARG A 567 15.15 16.85 -39.24
CA ARG A 567 15.59 17.84 -38.23
C ARG A 567 16.39 17.20 -37.10
N ALA A 568 15.92 16.06 -36.59
CA ALA A 568 16.64 15.31 -35.57
C ALA A 568 17.96 14.70 -36.08
N TYR A 569 18.07 14.39 -37.37
CA TYR A 569 19.28 13.89 -38.00
C TYR A 569 20.30 15.02 -38.20
N GLN A 570 19.88 16.16 -38.76
CA GLN A 570 20.70 17.36 -38.94
C GLN A 570 21.27 17.86 -37.61
N LEU A 571 20.48 17.85 -36.52
CA LEU A 571 20.95 18.21 -35.18
C LEU A 571 22.08 17.31 -34.65
N ARG A 572 22.12 16.03 -35.07
CA ARG A 572 23.14 15.07 -34.62
C ARG A 572 24.36 15.00 -35.53
N HIS A 573 24.18 15.23 -36.83
CA HIS A 573 25.18 14.92 -37.86
C HIS A 573 25.57 16.12 -38.72
N GLY A 574 24.95 17.29 -38.52
CA GLY A 574 25.23 18.52 -39.27
C GLY A 574 24.91 18.46 -40.77
N THR A 575 24.30 17.38 -41.25
CA THR A 575 24.08 17.09 -42.68
C THR A 575 22.68 16.54 -42.92
N LEU A 576 22.18 16.67 -44.15
CA LEU A 576 20.90 16.08 -44.56
C LEU A 576 20.99 14.55 -44.61
N SER A 577 19.92 13.88 -44.20
CA SER A 577 19.82 12.43 -44.38
C SER A 577 19.68 12.06 -45.87
N SER A 578 20.08 10.84 -46.27
CA SER A 578 19.91 10.36 -47.65
C SER A 578 18.46 10.42 -48.15
N ARG A 579 17.50 10.22 -47.25
CA ARG A 579 16.06 10.37 -47.51
C ARG A 579 15.62 11.82 -47.71
N ALA A 580 16.23 12.73 -46.96
CA ALA A 580 15.98 14.15 -47.12
C ALA A 580 16.58 14.69 -48.42
N LEU A 581 17.78 14.22 -48.82
CA LEU A 581 18.35 14.52 -50.14
C LEU A 581 17.42 14.10 -51.27
N ALA A 582 16.82 12.91 -51.19
CA ALA A 582 15.86 12.43 -52.17
C ALA A 582 14.59 13.30 -52.26
N LEU A 583 14.10 13.83 -51.13
CA LEU A 583 12.94 14.74 -51.10
C LEU A 583 13.29 16.17 -51.53
N SER A 584 14.48 16.66 -51.17
CA SER A 584 15.00 17.96 -51.60
C SER A 584 15.26 18.03 -53.11
N ALA A 585 15.48 16.89 -53.76
CA ALA A 585 15.54 16.79 -55.22
C ALA A 585 14.16 16.98 -55.89
N ILE A 586 13.05 16.72 -55.16
CA ILE A 586 11.68 16.92 -55.66
C ILE A 586 11.21 18.35 -55.39
N ASP A 587 11.37 18.81 -54.15
CA ASP A 587 11.00 20.16 -53.72
C ASP A 587 12.08 20.64 -52.75
N PRO A 588 12.96 21.59 -53.15
CA PRO A 588 14.03 22.10 -52.28
C PRO A 588 13.53 22.68 -50.96
N TRP A 589 12.28 23.15 -50.91
CA TRP A 589 11.65 23.76 -49.74
C TRP A 589 10.61 22.85 -49.08
N TRP A 590 10.70 21.53 -49.27
CA TRP A 590 9.81 20.56 -48.60
C TRP A 590 9.91 20.60 -47.06
N ASN A 591 11.08 20.97 -46.52
CA ASN A 591 11.38 21.13 -45.09
C ASN A 591 12.11 22.48 -44.86
N PRO A 592 11.41 23.62 -44.97
CA PRO A 592 12.05 24.92 -44.85
C PRO A 592 12.42 25.23 -43.39
N PRO A 593 13.39 26.14 -43.15
CA PRO A 593 13.76 26.58 -41.82
C PRO A 593 12.73 27.55 -41.19
N TRP A 594 11.76 28.03 -41.99
CA TRP A 594 10.60 28.82 -41.54
C TRP A 594 9.31 27.97 -41.48
N THR A 595 8.17 28.61 -41.18
CA THR A 595 6.90 27.89 -41.02
C THR A 595 6.36 27.39 -42.36
N LEU A 596 5.77 26.19 -42.37
CA LEU A 596 5.10 25.65 -43.56
C LEU A 596 3.94 26.54 -44.03
N GLU A 597 3.28 27.24 -43.09
CA GLU A 597 2.25 28.23 -43.41
C GLU A 597 2.80 29.38 -44.25
N TRP A 598 3.99 29.90 -43.92
CA TRP A 598 4.63 30.95 -44.72
C TRP A 598 4.90 30.48 -46.16
N GLN A 599 5.41 29.25 -46.32
CA GLN A 599 5.69 28.67 -47.64
C GLN A 599 4.42 28.44 -48.47
N ARG A 600 3.30 28.07 -47.82
CA ARG A 600 1.99 27.95 -48.50
C ARG A 600 1.49 29.29 -48.99
N SER A 601 1.58 30.33 -48.15
CA SER A 601 1.17 31.68 -48.53
C SER A 601 2.03 32.24 -49.66
N TRP A 602 3.33 31.94 -49.67
CA TRP A 602 4.20 32.26 -50.80
C TRP A 602 3.78 31.54 -52.09
N HIS A 603 3.46 30.24 -52.02
CA HIS A 603 3.02 29.49 -53.20
C HIS A 603 1.69 30.02 -53.74
N GLN A 604 0.76 30.43 -52.87
CA GLN A 604 -0.47 31.12 -53.27
C GLN A 604 -0.18 32.44 -54.00
N ALA A 605 0.78 33.25 -53.51
CA ALA A 605 1.21 34.46 -54.19
C ALA A 605 1.87 34.16 -55.55
N HIS A 606 2.74 33.15 -55.62
CA HIS A 606 3.39 32.71 -56.84
C HIS A 606 2.38 32.23 -57.89
N THR A 607 1.40 31.39 -57.52
CA THR A 607 0.32 30.97 -58.43
C THR A 607 -0.51 32.16 -58.92
N HIS A 608 -0.77 33.15 -58.05
CA HIS A 608 -1.48 34.37 -58.45
C HIS A 608 -0.70 35.17 -59.50
N VAL A 609 0.62 35.32 -59.33
CA VAL A 609 1.51 35.97 -60.31
C VAL A 609 1.61 35.19 -61.61
N GLN A 610 1.73 33.86 -61.55
CA GLN A 610 1.74 32.99 -62.73
C GLN A 610 0.41 33.03 -63.50
N GLY A 611 -0.70 33.35 -62.82
CA GLY A 611 -2.01 33.61 -63.44
C GLY A 611 -2.11 34.95 -64.19
N GLY A 612 -1.02 35.72 -64.28
CA GLY A 612 -0.96 37.01 -64.99
C GLY A 612 -1.31 38.23 -64.15
N HIS A 613 -1.49 38.08 -62.83
CA HIS A 613 -1.79 39.19 -61.92
C HIS A 613 -0.51 39.86 -61.42
N VAL A 614 -0.47 41.20 -61.44
CA VAL A 614 0.67 41.98 -60.96
C VAL A 614 0.50 42.29 -59.47
N LEU A 615 1.54 42.02 -58.66
CA LEU A 615 1.56 42.40 -57.24
C LEU A 615 1.94 43.88 -57.09
N ASP A 616 0.94 44.77 -57.13
CA ASP A 616 1.16 46.19 -56.89
C ASP A 616 1.26 46.49 -55.38
N ALA A 617 2.50 46.59 -54.89
CA ALA A 617 2.78 46.92 -53.51
C ALA A 617 2.41 48.36 -53.12
N ALA A 618 2.43 49.30 -54.07
CA ALA A 618 2.06 50.70 -53.85
C ALA A 618 0.53 50.88 -53.70
N ALA A 619 -0.26 50.06 -54.39
CA ALA A 619 -1.73 50.05 -54.27
C ALA A 619 -2.27 49.08 -53.21
N GLY A 620 -1.42 48.41 -52.43
CA GLY A 620 -1.84 47.49 -51.36
C GLY A 620 -2.32 46.12 -51.84
N PHE A 621 -1.74 45.61 -52.94
CA PHE A 621 -2.03 44.31 -53.55
C PHE A 621 -3.49 44.11 -54.01
N PRO A 622 -4.03 45.03 -54.83
CA PRO A 622 -5.38 44.90 -55.38
C PRO A 622 -5.52 43.62 -56.22
N GLY A 623 -6.68 42.98 -56.18
CA GLY A 623 -6.93 41.72 -56.89
C GLY A 623 -6.49 40.45 -56.14
N THR A 624 -5.79 40.57 -55.01
CA THR A 624 -5.49 39.45 -54.11
C THR A 624 -6.60 39.24 -53.07
N SER A 625 -6.70 38.03 -52.49
CA SER A 625 -7.61 37.81 -51.36
C SER A 625 -7.18 38.63 -50.14
N SER A 626 -8.12 39.02 -49.26
CA SER A 626 -7.81 39.80 -48.05
C SER A 626 -6.71 39.16 -47.17
N ALA A 627 -6.69 37.83 -47.09
CA ALA A 627 -5.66 37.08 -46.37
C ALA A 627 -4.29 37.15 -47.05
N LEU A 628 -4.25 37.03 -48.39
CA LEU A 628 -3.01 37.11 -49.17
C LEU A 628 -2.45 38.54 -49.18
N ALA A 629 -3.30 39.56 -49.37
CA ALA A 629 -2.93 40.97 -49.26
C ALA A 629 -2.29 41.27 -47.89
N THR A 630 -2.96 40.85 -46.80
CA THR A 630 -2.44 41.03 -45.44
C THR A 630 -1.07 40.36 -45.25
N TRP A 631 -0.89 39.15 -45.79
CA TRP A 631 0.37 38.43 -45.70
C TRP A 631 1.49 39.14 -46.49
N LEU A 632 1.22 39.59 -47.72
CA LEU A 632 2.17 40.33 -48.57
C LEU A 632 2.58 41.67 -47.96
N THR A 633 1.63 42.44 -47.43
CA THR A 633 1.93 43.69 -46.69
C THR A 633 2.81 43.43 -45.47
N THR A 634 2.59 42.30 -44.78
CA THR A 634 3.45 41.90 -43.66
C THR A 634 4.86 41.56 -44.13
N GLN A 635 5.02 40.92 -45.30
CA GLN A 635 6.34 40.60 -45.85
C GLN A 635 7.09 41.88 -46.28
N CYS A 636 6.42 42.84 -46.90
CA CYS A 636 7.05 44.12 -47.26
C CYS A 636 7.52 44.91 -46.02
N ALA A 637 6.72 44.91 -44.95
CA ALA A 637 7.08 45.58 -43.70
C ALA A 637 8.22 44.90 -42.94
N GLN A 638 8.48 43.61 -43.19
CA GLN A 638 9.49 42.82 -42.50
C GLN A 638 10.65 42.41 -43.42
N TYR A 639 10.73 42.97 -44.63
CA TYR A 639 11.64 42.53 -45.69
C TYR A 639 13.11 42.48 -45.22
N ASP A 640 13.53 43.49 -44.46
CA ASP A 640 14.90 43.65 -43.96
C ASP A 640 15.28 42.62 -42.85
N ILE A 641 14.29 41.91 -42.28
CA ILE A 641 14.50 40.88 -41.25
C ILE A 641 14.14 39.46 -41.72
N LEU A 642 13.69 39.30 -42.97
CA LEU A 642 13.43 37.99 -43.57
C LEU A 642 14.75 37.25 -43.79
N GLN A 643 14.71 35.91 -43.73
CA GLN A 643 15.90 35.12 -44.03
C GLN A 643 16.27 35.27 -45.52
N PRO A 644 17.56 35.12 -45.90
CA PRO A 644 17.99 35.25 -47.29
C PRO A 644 17.15 34.41 -48.28
N GLY A 645 16.88 33.14 -47.94
CA GLY A 645 16.03 32.29 -48.77
C GLY A 645 14.57 32.76 -48.90
N GLN A 646 14.03 33.48 -47.92
CA GLN A 646 12.69 34.09 -48.01
C GLN A 646 12.71 35.33 -48.90
N GLN A 647 13.78 36.14 -48.83
CA GLN A 647 13.98 37.30 -49.70
C GLN A 647 14.14 36.86 -51.16
N ASP A 648 14.91 35.80 -51.42
CA ASP A 648 15.07 35.21 -52.75
C ASP A 648 13.74 34.72 -53.33
N LEU A 649 12.93 34.03 -52.51
CA LEU A 649 11.60 33.57 -52.92
C LEU A 649 10.66 34.74 -53.21
N LEU A 650 10.66 35.80 -52.39
CA LEU A 650 9.83 37.00 -52.63
C LEU A 650 10.28 37.78 -53.87
N ALA A 651 11.58 37.89 -54.10
CA ALA A 651 12.12 38.53 -55.29
C ALA A 651 11.65 37.80 -56.58
N ARG A 652 11.55 36.47 -56.55
CA ARG A 652 11.03 35.66 -57.69
C ARG A 652 9.57 35.94 -58.05
N ILE A 653 8.78 36.50 -57.14
CA ILE A 653 7.39 36.91 -57.41
C ILE A 653 7.26 38.42 -57.63
N GLY A 654 8.37 39.12 -57.86
CA GLY A 654 8.39 40.56 -58.14
C GLY A 654 8.42 41.47 -56.90
N LEU A 655 8.55 40.89 -55.70
CA LEU A 655 8.69 41.64 -54.45
C LEU A 655 10.17 41.73 -54.04
N THR A 656 10.85 42.74 -54.58
CA THR A 656 12.23 43.12 -54.27
C THR A 656 12.31 44.08 -53.07
N MET A 657 13.53 44.33 -52.56
CA MET A 657 13.75 45.30 -51.47
C MET A 657 13.23 46.69 -51.82
N GLU A 658 13.39 47.14 -53.08
CA GLU A 658 12.93 48.47 -53.53
C GLU A 658 11.41 48.55 -53.62
N THR A 659 10.75 47.52 -54.14
CA THR A 659 9.27 47.47 -54.22
C THR A 659 8.64 47.29 -52.83
N ALA A 660 9.28 46.54 -51.93
CA ALA A 660 8.89 46.44 -50.52
C ALA A 660 9.10 47.75 -49.75
N ARG A 661 10.07 48.59 -50.15
CA ARG A 661 10.28 49.95 -49.62
C ARG A 661 9.25 50.96 -50.14
N GLY A 662 8.80 50.81 -51.39
CA GLY A 662 7.79 51.66 -52.02
C GLY A 662 6.33 51.33 -51.68
N ALA A 663 6.06 50.26 -50.92
CA ALA A 663 4.71 49.84 -50.56
C ALA A 663 4.01 50.87 -49.64
N ALA A 664 2.77 51.29 -49.98
CA ALA A 664 2.05 52.38 -49.31
C ALA A 664 1.64 52.12 -47.85
N ALA A 665 2.04 50.99 -47.27
CA ALA A 665 1.84 50.68 -45.87
C ALA A 665 3.05 49.91 -45.32
N ARG A 666 4.06 50.65 -44.83
CA ARG A 666 4.93 50.21 -43.72
C ARG A 666 4.32 50.73 -42.41
N PRO A 667 3.42 50.01 -41.73
CA PRO A 667 2.70 50.55 -40.56
C PRO A 667 3.57 50.51 -39.28
N ALA A 668 4.89 50.50 -39.42
CA ALA A 668 5.84 50.34 -38.32
C ALA A 668 6.95 51.41 -38.29
N GLU A 669 7.05 52.29 -39.29
CA GLU A 669 8.15 53.27 -39.38
C GLU A 669 7.70 54.73 -39.49
N ARG A 670 6.43 55.04 -39.24
CA ARG A 670 6.04 56.42 -38.89
C ARG A 670 6.04 56.53 -37.37
N GLU A 671 6.88 57.41 -36.84
CA GLU A 671 6.91 57.77 -35.41
C GLU A 671 5.50 58.19 -34.90
N ALA A 672 4.70 58.78 -35.79
CA ALA A 672 3.28 59.07 -35.61
C ALA A 672 2.41 57.80 -35.38
N ASP A 673 2.63 56.71 -36.12
CA ASP A 673 1.85 55.47 -36.00
C ASP A 673 2.21 54.69 -34.72
N PHE A 674 3.48 54.75 -34.28
CA PHE A 674 3.89 54.20 -32.99
C PHE A 674 3.29 55.00 -31.83
N ALA A 675 3.31 56.33 -31.89
CA ALA A 675 2.70 57.18 -30.87
C ALA A 675 1.18 56.92 -30.73
N VAL A 676 0.48 56.79 -31.87
CA VAL A 676 -0.95 56.42 -31.91
C VAL A 676 -1.18 55.01 -31.34
N GLY A 677 -0.40 54.01 -31.78
CA GLY A 677 -0.49 52.65 -31.25
C GLY A 677 -0.17 52.55 -29.75
N LEU A 678 0.78 53.35 -29.27
CA LEU A 678 1.11 53.47 -27.84
C LEU A 678 -0.03 54.12 -27.05
N GLY A 679 -0.72 55.11 -27.64
CA GLY A 679 -1.94 55.70 -27.09
C GLY A 679 -3.06 54.66 -26.89
N TYR A 680 -3.34 53.86 -27.92
CA TYR A 680 -4.31 52.77 -27.83
C TYR A 680 -3.87 51.65 -26.89
N ALA A 681 -2.57 51.33 -26.81
CA ALA A 681 -2.05 50.40 -25.82
C ALA A 681 -2.28 50.89 -24.39
N ARG A 682 -2.10 52.19 -24.11
CA ARG A 682 -2.44 52.79 -22.81
C ARG A 682 -3.92 52.71 -22.51
N SER A 683 -4.78 53.05 -23.46
CA SER A 683 -6.25 52.96 -23.32
C SER A 683 -6.71 51.52 -23.05
N TYR A 684 -6.19 50.56 -23.83
CA TYR A 684 -6.47 49.14 -23.66
C TYR A 684 -5.97 48.62 -22.30
N HIS A 685 -4.75 48.98 -21.91
CA HIS A 685 -4.20 48.59 -20.60
C HIS A 685 -4.99 49.22 -19.45
N ALA A 686 -5.47 50.46 -19.58
CA ALA A 686 -6.33 51.08 -18.57
C ALA A 686 -7.65 50.30 -18.39
N THR A 687 -8.18 49.73 -19.48
CA THR A 687 -9.43 48.95 -19.48
C THR A 687 -9.23 47.51 -19.00
N HIS A 688 -8.22 46.82 -19.53
CA HIS A 688 -8.03 45.37 -19.35
C HIS A 688 -6.88 44.99 -18.42
N ARG A 689 -6.10 45.97 -17.93
CA ARG A 689 -4.91 45.81 -17.07
C ARG A 689 -3.86 44.82 -17.59
N THR A 690 -3.84 44.61 -18.90
CA THR A 690 -2.83 43.81 -19.57
C THR A 690 -2.73 44.26 -21.03
N LEU A 691 -1.55 44.09 -21.63
CA LEU A 691 -1.38 44.18 -23.08
C LEU A 691 -1.49 42.83 -23.77
N ALA A 692 -1.90 41.74 -23.10
CA ALA A 692 -2.06 40.41 -23.69
C ALA A 692 -3.26 40.25 -24.65
N ALA A 693 -3.48 41.23 -25.52
CA ALA A 693 -4.53 41.22 -26.54
C ALA A 693 -4.40 40.04 -27.50
N ALA A 694 -5.54 39.45 -27.89
CA ALA A 694 -5.61 38.46 -28.96
C ALA A 694 -5.24 39.12 -30.30
N ILE A 695 -4.78 38.34 -31.29
CA ILE A 695 -4.24 38.88 -32.56
C ILE A 695 -5.29 39.70 -33.32
N ASP A 696 -6.54 39.31 -33.22
CA ASP A 696 -7.74 39.91 -33.83
C ASP A 696 -8.36 41.05 -33.00
N THR A 697 -7.75 41.43 -31.86
CA THR A 697 -8.30 42.49 -31.00
C THR A 697 -8.27 43.83 -31.71
N VAL A 698 -9.46 44.41 -31.88
CA VAL A 698 -9.68 45.79 -32.31
C VAL A 698 -10.10 46.60 -31.09
N HIS A 699 -9.36 47.65 -30.77
CA HIS A 699 -9.63 48.55 -29.65
C HIS A 699 -9.89 49.96 -30.19
N ASP A 700 -11.09 50.49 -29.98
CA ASP A 700 -11.53 51.79 -30.49
C ASP A 700 -11.24 51.99 -32.00
N GLY A 701 -11.52 50.96 -32.81
CA GLY A 701 -11.29 50.96 -34.26
C GLY A 701 -9.84 50.68 -34.69
N PHE A 702 -8.88 50.63 -33.76
CA PHE A 702 -7.48 50.32 -34.05
C PHE A 702 -7.18 48.82 -33.91
N GLN A 703 -6.47 48.24 -34.89
CA GLN A 703 -6.06 46.82 -34.92
C GLN A 703 -4.93 46.49 -33.93
N LEU A 704 -5.18 46.75 -32.65
CA LEU A 704 -4.20 46.70 -31.56
C LEU A 704 -3.53 45.33 -31.41
N GLY A 705 -4.30 44.25 -31.58
CA GLY A 705 -3.78 42.87 -31.48
C GLY A 705 -2.68 42.57 -32.48
N ARG A 706 -2.88 42.96 -33.75
CA ARG A 706 -1.90 42.80 -34.83
C ARG A 706 -0.69 43.72 -34.62
N TRP A 707 -0.91 44.93 -34.11
CA TRP A 707 0.16 45.86 -33.79
C TRP A 707 1.05 45.32 -32.65
N LEU A 708 0.47 44.92 -31.51
CA LEU A 708 1.22 44.34 -30.38
C LEU A 708 1.97 43.06 -30.76
N ARG A 709 1.40 42.19 -31.62
CA ARG A 709 2.11 41.02 -32.14
C ARG A 709 3.41 41.40 -32.87
N ARG A 710 3.35 42.43 -33.73
CA ARG A 710 4.53 42.91 -34.45
C ARG A 710 5.57 43.48 -33.50
N GLN A 711 5.15 44.32 -32.55
CA GLN A 711 6.06 44.87 -31.54
C GLN A 711 6.78 43.76 -30.74
N ARG A 712 6.06 42.70 -30.35
CA ARG A 712 6.65 41.55 -29.63
C ARG A 712 7.66 40.80 -30.49
N GLN A 713 7.35 40.62 -31.78
CA GLN A 713 8.25 39.95 -32.71
C GLN A 713 9.55 40.73 -32.84
N HIS A 714 9.49 42.06 -33.00
CA HIS A 714 10.68 42.91 -33.03
C HIS A 714 11.48 42.81 -31.73
N ALA A 715 10.84 42.96 -30.56
CA ALA A 715 11.52 42.87 -29.27
C ALA A 715 12.21 41.53 -29.03
N ARG A 716 11.62 40.41 -29.50
CA ARG A 716 12.25 39.07 -29.41
C ARG A 716 13.43 38.93 -30.36
N THR A 717 13.27 39.35 -31.61
CA THR A 717 14.36 39.34 -32.59
C THR A 717 15.55 40.19 -32.12
N ASP A 718 15.30 41.35 -31.50
CA ASP A 718 16.35 42.22 -30.96
C ASP A 718 17.04 41.58 -29.74
N ALA A 719 16.27 40.94 -28.85
CA ALA A 719 16.81 40.20 -27.71
C ALA A 719 17.66 39.00 -28.13
N ASP A 720 17.23 38.23 -29.14
CA ASP A 720 17.97 37.09 -29.70
C ASP A 720 19.30 37.53 -30.34
N ARG A 721 19.36 38.77 -30.85
CA ARG A 721 20.58 39.39 -31.39
C ARG A 721 21.48 40.03 -30.32
N GLY A 722 21.09 39.98 -29.04
CA GLY A 722 21.82 40.62 -27.94
C GLY A 722 21.79 42.14 -27.98
N THR A 723 20.84 42.74 -28.71
CA THR A 723 20.74 44.19 -28.87
C THR A 723 20.02 44.81 -27.65
N PRO A 724 20.45 45.98 -27.14
CA PRO A 724 19.77 46.63 -26.03
C PRO A 724 18.30 46.99 -26.37
N PRO A 725 17.38 47.00 -25.39
CA PRO A 725 15.97 47.25 -25.64
C PRO A 725 15.74 48.60 -26.32
N THR A 726 15.01 48.57 -27.44
CA THR A 726 14.66 49.77 -28.22
C THR A 726 13.82 50.76 -27.41
N ALA A 727 13.80 52.03 -27.81
CA ALA A 727 12.97 53.05 -27.17
C ALA A 727 11.47 52.65 -27.15
N ALA A 728 11.02 51.98 -28.21
CA ALA A 728 9.68 51.41 -28.34
C ALA A 728 9.40 50.32 -27.28
N ALA A 729 10.31 49.35 -27.13
CA ALA A 729 10.20 48.30 -26.12
C ALA A 729 10.22 48.87 -24.69
N LYS A 730 11.06 49.88 -24.43
CA LYS A 730 11.09 50.60 -23.15
C LYS A 730 9.78 51.33 -22.86
N ALA A 731 9.14 51.92 -23.88
CA ALA A 731 7.86 52.60 -23.72
C ALA A 731 6.71 51.64 -23.40
N LEU A 732 6.68 50.45 -24.02
CA LEU A 732 5.70 49.40 -23.74
C LEU A 732 5.93 48.72 -22.38
N ASN A 733 7.19 48.48 -21.98
CA ASN A 733 7.53 47.98 -20.64
C ASN A 733 7.04 48.89 -19.51
N ARG A 734 6.99 50.22 -19.73
CA ARG A 734 6.44 51.17 -18.75
C ARG A 734 4.92 51.06 -18.61
N ILE A 735 4.22 50.56 -19.64
CA ILE A 735 2.76 50.36 -19.61
C ILE A 735 2.44 49.03 -18.97
N ASP A 736 3.03 47.95 -19.48
CA ASP A 736 2.89 46.59 -18.98
C ASP A 736 4.25 45.89 -19.05
N PRO A 737 4.95 45.64 -17.93
CA PRO A 737 6.22 44.93 -17.91
C PRO A 737 6.17 43.54 -18.54
N TRP A 738 4.97 42.94 -18.60
CA TRP A 738 4.71 41.63 -19.16
C TRP A 738 4.03 41.71 -20.53
N TRP A 739 4.18 42.81 -21.28
CA TRP A 739 3.63 42.91 -22.62
C TRP A 739 4.25 41.89 -23.60
N CYS A 740 5.51 41.50 -23.37
CA CYS A 740 6.24 40.47 -24.12
C CYS A 740 6.85 39.42 -23.18
N PRO A 741 6.03 38.52 -22.60
CA PRO A 741 6.51 37.57 -21.60
C PRO A 741 7.25 36.37 -22.24
N PRO A 742 8.06 35.64 -21.45
CA PRO A 742 8.70 34.40 -21.87
C PRO A 742 7.72 33.20 -21.89
N TRP A 743 6.51 33.34 -21.34
CA TRP A 743 5.42 32.34 -21.40
C TRP A 743 4.36 32.70 -22.44
N SER A 744 3.33 31.84 -22.58
CA SER A 744 2.26 32.06 -23.57
C SER A 744 1.31 33.20 -23.17
N LEU A 745 0.88 34.01 -24.14
CA LEU A 745 -0.13 35.05 -23.92
C LEU A 745 -1.50 34.48 -23.51
N ALA A 746 -1.78 33.22 -23.84
CA ALA A 746 -2.95 32.51 -23.35
C ALA A 746 -2.90 32.31 -21.84
N TRP A 747 -1.72 31.98 -21.29
CA TRP A 747 -1.52 31.88 -19.84
C TRP A 747 -1.74 33.23 -19.16
N GLN A 748 -1.18 34.31 -19.71
CA GLN A 748 -1.34 35.65 -19.13
C GLN A 748 -2.80 36.13 -19.15
N ARG A 749 -3.53 35.89 -20.24
CA ARG A 749 -4.97 36.18 -20.30
C ARG A 749 -5.78 35.36 -19.28
N ALA A 750 -5.47 34.07 -19.14
CA ALA A 750 -6.13 33.22 -18.16
C ALA A 750 -5.86 33.71 -16.73
N TRP A 751 -4.61 34.07 -16.41
CA TRP A 751 -4.25 34.66 -15.13
C TRP A 751 -4.97 35.99 -14.87
N GLN A 752 -4.97 36.90 -15.85
CA GLN A 752 -5.63 38.20 -15.74
C GLN A 752 -7.13 38.05 -15.47
N HIS A 753 -7.77 37.13 -16.20
CA HIS A 753 -9.19 36.82 -16.01
C HIS A 753 -9.48 36.30 -14.60
N ILE A 754 -8.64 35.41 -14.06
CA ILE A 754 -8.76 34.94 -12.67
C ILE A 754 -8.52 36.07 -11.68
N HIS A 755 -7.50 36.89 -11.91
CA HIS A 755 -7.16 38.05 -11.07
C HIS A 755 -8.33 39.03 -10.99
N ASP A 756 -8.97 39.35 -12.13
CA ASP A 756 -10.12 40.27 -12.17
C ASP A 756 -11.36 39.68 -11.51
N GLN A 757 -11.62 38.37 -11.66
CA GLN A 757 -12.67 37.70 -10.89
C GLN A 757 -12.41 37.73 -9.38
N ILE A 758 -11.15 37.56 -8.94
CA ILE A 758 -10.79 37.67 -7.53
C ILE A 758 -11.00 39.09 -7.03
N LYS A 759 -10.63 40.11 -7.81
CA LYS A 759 -10.94 41.52 -7.48
C LYS A 759 -12.45 41.80 -7.44
N ALA A 760 -13.24 41.10 -8.23
CA ALA A 760 -14.70 41.16 -8.21
C ALA A 760 -15.34 40.35 -7.05
N GLY A 761 -14.54 39.72 -6.18
CA GLY A 761 -15.00 39.05 -4.97
C GLY A 761 -14.95 37.51 -5.01
N HIS A 762 -14.48 36.88 -6.09
CA HIS A 762 -14.30 35.43 -6.12
C HIS A 762 -13.19 34.99 -5.16
N ARG A 763 -13.46 34.00 -4.31
CA ARG A 763 -12.47 33.46 -3.37
C ARG A 763 -11.62 32.39 -4.03
N LEU A 764 -10.29 32.51 -3.96
CA LEU A 764 -9.35 31.46 -4.35
C LEU A 764 -9.37 30.31 -3.30
N ASP A 765 -10.40 29.47 -3.37
CA ASP A 765 -10.62 28.34 -2.46
C ASP A 765 -9.76 27.14 -2.88
N THR A 766 -8.48 27.20 -2.52
CA THR A 766 -7.47 26.14 -2.79
C THR A 766 -7.84 24.80 -2.16
N ASP A 767 -8.61 24.84 -1.08
CA ASP A 767 -8.86 23.69 -0.21
C ASP A 767 -10.05 22.88 -0.70
N HIS A 768 -11.06 23.53 -1.30
CA HIS A 768 -12.22 22.88 -1.90
C HIS A 768 -12.17 22.88 -3.43
N HIS A 769 -10.98 22.78 -4.01
CA HIS A 769 -10.78 22.63 -5.45
C HIS A 769 -11.35 23.77 -6.32
N PHE A 770 -11.23 25.02 -5.84
CA PHE A 770 -11.57 26.25 -6.56
C PHE A 770 -13.05 26.35 -6.97
N ARG A 771 -13.97 25.86 -6.12
CA ARG A 771 -15.42 25.74 -6.44
C ARG A 771 -16.10 27.03 -6.90
N SER A 772 -15.60 28.19 -6.48
CA SER A 772 -16.06 29.53 -6.85
C SER A 772 -15.79 29.91 -8.32
N PHE A 773 -15.04 29.09 -9.07
CA PHE A 773 -14.69 29.33 -10.47
C PHE A 773 -15.41 28.35 -11.41
N ALA A 774 -15.58 28.75 -12.67
CA ALA A 774 -16.17 27.93 -13.72
C ALA A 774 -15.28 26.69 -14.02
N PRO A 775 -15.83 25.60 -14.61
CA PRO A 775 -15.09 24.36 -14.85
C PRO A 775 -13.74 24.52 -15.57
N THR A 776 -13.68 25.36 -16.60
CA THR A 776 -12.46 25.65 -17.38
C THR A 776 -11.40 26.36 -16.54
N GLN A 777 -11.80 27.37 -15.77
CA GLN A 777 -10.96 28.10 -14.83
C GLN A 777 -10.42 27.18 -13.72
N ARG A 778 -11.27 26.30 -13.18
CA ARG A 778 -10.85 25.29 -12.18
C ARG A 778 -9.81 24.33 -12.73
N ALA A 779 -9.98 23.88 -13.97
CA ALA A 779 -9.00 23.01 -14.62
C ALA A 779 -7.65 23.72 -14.76
N TRP A 780 -7.66 24.98 -15.21
CA TRP A 780 -6.45 25.78 -15.32
C TRP A 780 -5.74 26.00 -13.98
N LEU A 781 -6.47 26.40 -12.93
CA LEU A 781 -5.93 26.59 -11.57
C LEU A 781 -5.35 25.30 -10.97
N ARG A 782 -5.99 24.14 -11.21
CA ARG A 782 -5.45 22.84 -10.80
C ARG A 782 -4.15 22.52 -11.51
N GLN A 783 -4.08 22.79 -12.82
CA GLN A 783 -2.85 22.58 -13.59
C GLN A 783 -1.71 23.46 -13.08
N GLN A 784 -1.97 24.74 -12.78
CA GLN A 784 -0.96 25.64 -12.21
C GLN A 784 -0.48 25.14 -10.84
N ARG A 785 -1.40 24.60 -10.03
CA ARG A 785 -1.03 24.04 -8.72
C ARG A 785 -0.16 22.80 -8.83
N THR A 786 -0.48 21.90 -9.75
CA THR A 786 0.26 20.64 -9.96
C THR A 786 1.68 20.90 -10.45
N HIS A 787 1.87 21.90 -11.31
CA HIS A 787 3.16 22.24 -11.91
C HIS A 787 3.79 23.49 -11.31
N TYR A 788 3.40 23.89 -10.10
CA TYR A 788 3.81 25.17 -9.51
C TYR A 788 5.34 25.32 -9.43
N ASP A 789 6.04 24.24 -9.07
CA ASP A 789 7.51 24.20 -8.97
C ASP A 789 8.20 24.26 -10.35
N ASP A 790 7.50 23.93 -11.44
CA ASP A 790 8.00 23.96 -12.82
C ASP A 790 7.75 25.31 -13.52
N LEU A 791 7.00 26.22 -12.89
CA LEU A 791 6.65 27.53 -13.48
C LEU A 791 7.82 28.52 -13.43
N HIS A 792 7.83 29.47 -14.36
CA HIS A 792 8.80 30.57 -14.35
C HIS A 792 8.70 31.37 -13.03
N PRO A 793 9.81 31.86 -12.43
CA PRO A 793 9.77 32.60 -11.16
C PRO A 793 8.78 33.77 -11.15
N ASP A 794 8.65 34.48 -12.26
CA ASP A 794 7.65 35.55 -12.42
C ASP A 794 6.21 35.05 -12.50
N GLN A 795 5.96 33.87 -13.08
CA GLN A 795 4.64 33.25 -13.03
C GLN A 795 4.29 32.86 -11.59
N GLN A 796 5.27 32.38 -10.81
CA GLN A 796 5.08 32.10 -9.39
C GLN A 796 4.77 33.39 -8.61
N ARG A 797 5.45 34.51 -8.91
CA ARG A 797 5.13 35.83 -8.33
C ARG A 797 3.70 36.27 -8.66
N LEU A 798 3.30 36.21 -9.92
CA LEU A 798 1.94 36.55 -10.37
C LEU A 798 0.89 35.64 -9.71
N LEU A 799 1.16 34.33 -9.57
CA LEU A 799 0.26 33.41 -8.87
C LEU A 799 0.18 33.69 -7.36
N ALA A 800 1.30 34.09 -6.74
CA ALA A 800 1.31 34.50 -5.34
C ALA A 800 0.47 35.76 -5.11
N ASP A 801 0.48 36.72 -6.04
CA ASP A 801 -0.34 37.95 -5.97
C ASP A 801 -1.85 37.68 -5.94
N ILE A 802 -2.31 36.62 -6.63
CA ILE A 802 -3.71 36.18 -6.56
C ILE A 802 -3.99 35.24 -5.38
N GLY A 803 -3.00 35.02 -4.51
CA GLY A 803 -3.10 34.21 -3.30
C GLY A 803 -2.80 32.73 -3.47
N LEU A 804 -2.30 32.28 -4.63
CA LEU A 804 -1.77 30.92 -4.84
C LEU A 804 -0.27 30.89 -4.55
N THR A 805 0.09 30.83 -3.28
CA THR A 805 1.50 30.74 -2.85
C THR A 805 2.03 29.31 -2.95
N HIS A 806 3.35 29.16 -2.89
CA HIS A 806 4.04 27.85 -2.87
C HIS A 806 3.51 26.91 -1.79
N GLU A 807 3.30 27.42 -0.57
CA GLU A 807 2.74 26.65 0.54
C GLU A 807 1.31 26.17 0.25
N ARG A 808 0.45 27.06 -0.29
CA ARG A 808 -0.93 26.73 -0.66
C ARG A 808 -1.00 25.79 -1.87
N ALA A 809 -0.01 25.84 -2.76
CA ALA A 809 0.07 24.95 -3.90
C ALA A 809 0.41 23.51 -3.49
N ARG A 810 1.32 23.35 -2.51
CA ARG A 810 1.71 22.04 -1.96
C ARG A 810 0.70 21.48 -0.95
N THR A 811 -0.23 22.31 -0.47
CA THR A 811 -1.30 21.87 0.43
C THR A 811 -2.31 21.00 -0.33
N ARG A 812 -2.49 19.74 0.13
CA ARG A 812 -3.47 18.82 -0.46
C ARG A 812 -4.91 19.27 -0.14
N PRO A 813 -5.80 19.36 -1.14
CA PRO A 813 -7.18 19.79 -0.97
C PRO A 813 -8.01 18.72 -0.25
N LEU A 814 -9.17 19.13 0.25
CA LEU A 814 -10.17 18.25 0.82
C LEU A 814 -10.89 17.47 -0.29
N ASN A 815 -11.01 16.17 -0.09
CA ASN A 815 -11.91 15.34 -0.88
C ASN A 815 -13.29 15.25 -0.19
N PRO A 816 -14.36 14.86 -0.90
CA PRO A 816 -15.72 14.81 -0.31
C PRO A 816 -15.83 13.95 0.95
N TYR A 817 -15.03 12.88 1.02
CA TYR A 817 -14.96 12.03 2.21
C TYR A 817 -14.37 12.78 3.42
N ALA A 818 -13.31 13.56 3.22
CA ALA A 818 -12.71 14.38 4.28
C ALA A 818 -13.64 15.53 4.71
N GLU A 819 -14.40 16.12 3.79
CA GLU A 819 -15.44 17.13 4.11
C GLU A 819 -16.52 16.52 5.03
N THR A 820 -17.00 15.32 4.68
CA THR A 820 -17.97 14.57 5.50
C THR A 820 -17.39 14.26 6.89
N ALA A 821 -16.16 13.76 6.93
CA ALA A 821 -15.48 13.44 8.19
C ALA A 821 -15.24 14.67 9.07
N LEU A 822 -14.86 15.81 8.48
CA LEU A 822 -14.72 17.09 9.20
C LEU A 822 -16.07 17.60 9.72
N THR A 823 -17.16 17.33 9.02
CA THR A 823 -18.52 17.66 9.48
C THR A 823 -18.85 16.88 10.76
N HIS A 824 -18.61 15.55 10.77
CA HIS A 824 -18.75 14.75 11.99
C HIS A 824 -17.79 15.18 13.11
N ALA A 825 -16.56 15.58 12.77
CA ALA A 825 -15.62 16.11 13.76
C ALA A 825 -16.13 17.41 14.39
N ARG A 826 -16.66 18.34 13.58
CA ARG A 826 -17.27 19.60 14.06
C ARG A 826 -18.48 19.34 14.96
N ALA A 827 -19.40 18.48 14.51
CA ALA A 827 -20.59 18.13 15.30
C ALA A 827 -20.20 17.53 16.66
N TYR A 828 -19.23 16.61 16.66
CA TYR A 828 -18.72 16.02 17.89
C TYR A 828 -18.02 17.06 18.79
N ALA A 829 -17.14 17.90 18.23
CA ALA A 829 -16.44 18.93 18.99
C ALA A 829 -17.41 19.98 19.56
N ALA A 830 -18.49 20.32 18.85
CA ALA A 830 -19.53 21.19 19.37
C ALA A 830 -20.26 20.58 20.56
N ALA A 831 -20.55 19.27 20.53
CA ALA A 831 -21.22 18.56 21.62
C ALA A 831 -20.32 18.26 22.83
N HIS A 832 -19.02 18.04 22.60
CA HIS A 832 -18.11 17.50 23.61
C HIS A 832 -16.90 18.38 23.93
N HIS A 833 -16.74 19.51 23.24
CA HIS A 833 -15.63 20.47 23.39
C HIS A 833 -14.23 19.87 23.21
N THR A 834 -14.12 18.71 22.53
CA THR A 834 -12.83 18.08 22.23
C THR A 834 -12.94 17.08 21.08
N LEU A 835 -11.85 16.89 20.35
CA LEU A 835 -11.64 15.80 19.40
C LEU A 835 -10.83 14.63 20.00
N ALA A 836 -10.54 14.65 21.31
CA ALA A 836 -9.85 13.58 22.01
C ALA A 836 -10.75 12.34 22.22
N VAL A 837 -11.25 11.73 21.15
CA VAL A 837 -12.16 10.58 21.20
C VAL A 837 -11.44 9.26 21.41
N ALA A 838 -12.14 8.25 21.94
CA ALA A 838 -11.64 6.88 21.99
C ALA A 838 -11.56 6.29 20.57
N TYR A 839 -10.64 5.35 20.33
CA TYR A 839 -10.46 4.73 19.00
C TYR A 839 -11.75 4.10 18.46
N SER A 840 -12.58 3.53 19.33
CA SER A 840 -13.85 2.89 18.98
C SER A 840 -15.03 3.84 18.84
N THR A 841 -14.83 5.16 18.93
CA THR A 841 -15.93 6.13 18.90
C THR A 841 -16.55 6.19 17.52
N VAL A 842 -17.85 5.96 17.45
CA VAL A 842 -18.69 6.15 16.26
C VAL A 842 -19.65 7.29 16.57
N HIS A 843 -19.71 8.28 15.70
CA HIS A 843 -20.60 9.45 15.84
C HIS A 843 -21.51 9.49 14.61
N ASP A 844 -22.82 9.36 14.83
CA ASP A 844 -23.84 9.31 13.77
C ASP A 844 -23.52 8.30 12.65
N GLY A 845 -23.11 7.10 13.04
CA GLY A 845 -22.72 6.03 12.10
C GLY A 845 -21.33 6.18 11.46
N PHE A 846 -20.67 7.34 11.63
CA PHE A 846 -19.32 7.58 11.13
C PHE A 846 -18.25 7.13 12.13
N PRO A 847 -17.24 6.32 11.74
CA PRO A 847 -16.18 5.84 12.64
C PRO A 847 -15.13 6.92 12.96
N LEU A 848 -15.56 7.97 13.64
CA LEU A 848 -14.79 9.19 13.95
C LEU A 848 -13.48 8.88 14.71
N GLY A 849 -13.52 7.93 15.65
CA GLY A 849 -12.36 7.56 16.46
C GLY A 849 -11.22 6.93 15.68
N ARG A 850 -11.56 6.03 14.74
CA ARG A 850 -10.59 5.44 13.83
C ARG A 850 -10.03 6.49 12.88
N TRP A 851 -10.90 7.30 12.28
CA TRP A 851 -10.50 8.32 11.33
C TRP A 851 -9.56 9.36 11.94
N LEU A 852 -9.87 9.90 13.13
CA LEU A 852 -9.00 10.84 13.85
C LEU A 852 -7.67 10.21 14.26
N ASN A 853 -7.65 8.92 14.64
CA ASN A 853 -6.41 8.22 14.92
C ASN A 853 -5.53 8.11 13.67
N ASP A 854 -6.11 7.77 12.52
CA ASP A 854 -5.39 7.69 11.26
C ASP A 854 -4.83 9.08 10.86
N GLN A 855 -5.59 10.16 11.10
CA GLN A 855 -5.10 11.53 10.86
C GLN A 855 -3.92 11.89 11.80
N ARG A 856 -3.97 11.51 13.08
CA ARG A 856 -2.86 11.74 14.02
C ARG A 856 -1.60 10.99 13.60
N GLN A 857 -1.73 9.74 13.14
CA GLN A 857 -0.60 8.96 12.65
C GLN A 857 -0.01 9.56 11.37
N GLN A 858 -0.87 10.05 10.48
CA GLN A 858 -0.43 10.73 9.26
C GLN A 858 0.31 12.03 9.56
N ALA A 859 -0.22 12.87 10.46
CA ALA A 859 0.43 14.10 10.91
C ALA A 859 1.79 13.88 11.59
N ARG A 860 2.08 12.68 12.11
CA ARG A 860 3.39 12.33 12.68
C ARG A 860 4.40 11.88 11.62
N ARG A 861 3.95 11.44 10.45
CA ARG A 861 4.79 10.89 9.37
C ARG A 861 5.08 11.92 8.28
N ASP A 862 4.12 12.79 7.99
CA ASP A 862 4.22 13.77 6.91
C ASP A 862 4.85 15.07 7.43
N ALA A 863 5.88 15.58 6.76
CA ALA A 863 6.54 16.86 7.10
C ALA A 863 5.75 18.09 6.61
N THR A 864 4.71 17.89 5.78
CA THR A 864 3.95 18.97 5.14
C THR A 864 2.53 19.08 5.72
N PRO A 865 2.07 20.29 6.13
CA PRO A 865 0.70 20.50 6.56
C PRO A 865 -0.31 20.12 5.46
N THR A 866 -1.39 19.43 5.82
CA THR A 866 -2.51 19.18 4.90
C THR A 866 -3.67 20.12 5.26
N ALA A 867 -4.48 20.57 4.27
CA ALA A 867 -5.66 21.42 4.54
C ALA A 867 -6.61 20.75 5.55
N ARG A 868 -6.65 19.41 5.54
CA ARG A 868 -7.38 18.61 6.51
C ARG A 868 -6.84 18.74 7.93
N HIS A 869 -5.52 18.72 8.14
CA HIS A 869 -4.93 18.93 9.46
C HIS A 869 -5.16 20.36 9.95
N GLN A 870 -5.05 21.35 9.07
CA GLN A 870 -5.38 22.75 9.41
C GLN A 870 -6.85 22.89 9.83
N ALA A 871 -7.78 22.27 9.09
CA ALA A 871 -9.20 22.25 9.45
C ALA A 871 -9.45 21.57 10.80
N LEU A 872 -8.75 20.47 11.11
CA LEU A 872 -8.83 19.83 12.42
C LEU A 872 -8.28 20.71 13.54
N THR A 873 -7.15 21.38 13.31
CA THR A 873 -6.56 22.34 14.27
C THR A 873 -7.49 23.53 14.53
N ALA A 874 -8.23 23.99 13.52
CA ALA A 874 -9.24 25.04 13.69
C ALA A 874 -10.44 24.58 14.53
N ILE A 875 -10.78 23.28 14.51
CA ILE A 875 -11.88 22.71 15.30
C ILE A 875 -11.44 22.48 16.75
N ASP A 876 -10.26 21.89 16.95
CA ASP A 876 -9.65 21.66 18.26
C ASP A 876 -8.13 21.84 18.10
N PRO A 877 -7.54 22.93 18.64
CA PRO A 877 -6.09 23.17 18.55
C PRO A 877 -5.24 22.02 19.09
N TRP A 878 -5.82 21.24 20.00
CA TRP A 878 -5.20 20.10 20.66
C TRP A 878 -5.72 18.77 20.12
N TRP A 879 -6.28 18.69 18.89
CA TRP A 879 -6.75 17.41 18.32
C TRP A 879 -5.63 16.35 18.22
N ASN A 880 -4.37 16.77 18.09
CA ASN A 880 -3.16 15.95 18.10
C ASN A 880 -2.15 16.52 19.12
N PRO A 881 -2.38 16.35 20.42
CA PRO A 881 -1.56 17.00 21.44
C PRO A 881 -0.19 16.30 21.61
N PRO A 882 0.83 17.01 22.13
CA PRO A 882 2.14 16.43 22.46
C PRO A 882 2.14 15.64 23.79
N TRP A 883 0.96 15.42 24.39
CA TRP A 883 0.72 14.63 25.59
C TRP A 883 -0.32 13.53 25.33
N ASP A 884 -0.62 12.71 26.33
CA ASP A 884 -1.59 11.61 26.20
C ASP A 884 -3.02 12.13 26.01
N LEU A 885 -3.76 11.59 25.03
CA LEU A 885 -5.17 11.89 24.81
C LEU A 885 -6.04 11.61 26.06
N ALA A 886 -5.63 10.68 26.93
CA ALA A 886 -6.28 10.45 28.21
C ALA A 886 -6.23 11.68 29.13
N TRP A 887 -5.11 12.40 29.15
CA TRP A 887 -4.98 13.65 29.89
C TRP A 887 -5.91 14.72 29.33
N GLN A 888 -5.97 14.85 28.00
CA GLN A 888 -6.84 15.83 27.34
C GLN A 888 -8.33 15.55 27.61
N ARG A 889 -8.76 14.28 27.57
CA ARG A 889 -10.14 13.89 27.95
C ARG A 889 -10.46 14.28 29.40
N ALA A 890 -9.53 14.04 30.32
CA ALA A 890 -9.71 14.37 31.72
C ALA A 890 -9.77 15.90 31.93
N TYR A 891 -8.94 16.66 31.21
CA TYR A 891 -8.99 18.12 31.18
C TYR A 891 -10.34 18.65 30.68
N THR A 892 -10.83 18.19 29.52
CA THR A 892 -12.12 18.63 28.99
C THR A 892 -13.28 18.27 29.94
N ARG A 893 -13.18 17.12 30.62
CA ARG A 893 -14.14 16.75 31.65
C ARG A 893 -14.10 17.68 32.86
N ALA A 894 -12.90 18.08 33.32
CA ALA A 894 -12.77 19.07 34.38
C ALA A 894 -13.37 20.43 33.97
N HIS A 895 -13.03 20.91 32.77
CA HIS A 895 -13.55 22.15 32.17
C HIS A 895 -15.08 22.17 32.10
N THR A 896 -15.68 21.15 31.50
CA THR A 896 -17.15 21.04 31.33
C THR A 896 -17.93 20.81 32.63
N THR A 897 -17.24 20.42 33.71
CA THR A 897 -17.88 20.17 35.00
C THR A 897 -17.76 21.36 35.95
N GLN A 898 -16.72 22.18 35.84
CA GLN A 898 -16.60 23.44 36.58
C GLN A 898 -17.68 24.47 36.22
N THR A 899 -18.24 24.39 35.00
CA THR A 899 -19.34 25.26 34.56
C THR A 899 -20.72 24.84 35.08
N ARG A 900 -20.83 23.73 35.81
CA ARG A 900 -22.09 23.27 36.43
C ARG A 900 -22.22 23.85 37.83
N THR A 901 -23.43 24.24 38.22
CA THR A 901 -23.77 24.77 39.56
C THR A 901 -23.65 23.74 40.70
N THR A 902 -23.51 22.45 40.37
CA THR A 902 -23.31 21.36 41.34
C THR A 902 -21.82 21.09 41.61
N GLY A 903 -21.45 20.84 42.86
CA GLY A 903 -20.06 20.62 43.28
C GLY A 903 -19.26 19.58 42.47
N LEU A 904 -17.93 19.74 42.45
CA LEU A 904 -17.03 18.96 41.60
C LEU A 904 -17.05 17.44 41.93
N PRO A 905 -17.27 16.57 40.92
CA PRO A 905 -17.16 15.12 41.06
C PRO A 905 -15.82 14.67 41.66
N ALA A 906 -15.87 13.56 42.40
CA ALA A 906 -14.70 13.07 43.15
C ALA A 906 -13.51 12.70 42.25
N ASP A 907 -13.79 12.18 41.05
CA ASP A 907 -12.77 11.85 40.05
C ASP A 907 -12.10 13.12 39.48
N VAL A 908 -12.87 14.17 39.17
CA VAL A 908 -12.34 15.48 38.75
C VAL A 908 -11.48 16.11 39.86
N ARG A 909 -11.95 16.10 41.12
CA ARG A 909 -11.16 16.60 42.27
C ARG A 909 -9.86 15.82 42.49
N SER A 910 -9.88 14.52 42.22
CA SER A 910 -8.69 13.67 42.34
C SER A 910 -7.71 13.93 41.20
N TRP A 911 -8.22 14.14 39.99
CA TRP A 911 -7.41 14.53 38.83
C TRP A 911 -6.76 15.92 39.00
N ILE A 912 -7.49 16.92 39.52
CA ILE A 912 -6.94 18.26 39.83
C ILE A 912 -5.83 18.18 40.88
N ARG A 913 -6.02 17.39 41.95
CA ARG A 913 -4.96 17.14 42.95
C ARG A 913 -3.71 16.50 42.33
N ALA A 914 -3.90 15.55 41.41
CA ALA A 914 -2.80 14.96 40.67
C ALA A 914 -2.06 15.99 39.79
N GLN A 915 -2.78 16.96 39.20
CA GLN A 915 -2.14 18.03 38.42
C GLN A 915 -1.31 18.97 39.30
N HIS A 916 -1.80 19.35 40.48
CA HIS A 916 -1.01 20.15 41.44
C HIS A 916 0.27 19.40 41.88
N ALA A 917 0.17 18.09 42.12
CA ALA A 917 1.34 17.27 42.48
C ALA A 917 2.35 17.14 41.31
N ALA A 918 1.84 17.06 40.09
CA ALA A 918 2.64 16.94 38.87
C ALA A 918 3.05 18.28 38.25
N TRP A 919 2.73 19.43 38.87
CA TRP A 919 2.82 20.75 38.24
C TRP A 919 4.19 21.02 37.60
N THR A 920 5.28 20.64 38.25
CA THR A 920 6.66 20.83 37.75
C THR A 920 7.03 19.97 36.53
N HIS A 921 6.26 18.92 36.26
CA HIS A 921 6.48 17.98 35.13
C HIS A 921 5.49 18.20 33.99
N LEU A 922 4.50 19.08 34.16
CA LEU A 922 3.56 19.45 33.11
C LEU A 922 4.26 20.35 32.08
N ARG A 923 3.86 20.20 30.81
CA ARG A 923 4.39 21.03 29.71
C ARG A 923 3.87 22.48 29.86
N PRO A 924 4.58 23.49 29.32
CA PRO A 924 4.13 24.89 29.36
C PRO A 924 2.69 25.08 28.85
N GLN A 925 2.31 24.35 27.80
CA GLN A 925 0.96 24.40 27.24
C GLN A 925 -0.10 23.77 28.17
N GLN A 926 0.27 22.77 28.98
CA GLN A 926 -0.62 22.23 30.01
C GLN A 926 -0.76 23.19 31.19
N HIS A 927 0.29 23.95 31.55
CA HIS A 927 0.19 25.02 32.56
C HIS A 927 -0.79 26.09 32.12
N GLN A 928 -0.72 26.51 30.86
CA GLN A 928 -1.64 27.49 30.31
C GLN A 928 -3.08 26.98 30.40
N LEU A 929 -3.35 25.79 29.87
CA LEU A 929 -4.70 25.20 29.89
C LEU A 929 -5.29 25.06 31.30
N LEU A 930 -4.47 24.67 32.29
CA LEU A 930 -4.89 24.56 33.69
C LEU A 930 -5.09 25.94 34.33
N SER A 931 -4.23 26.91 34.01
CA SER A 931 -4.38 28.28 34.51
C SER A 931 -5.66 28.93 33.98
N ASP A 932 -6.01 28.68 32.72
CA ASP A 932 -7.27 29.11 32.11
C ASP A 932 -8.49 28.51 32.83
N LEU A 933 -8.35 27.34 33.45
CA LEU A 933 -9.35 26.71 34.33
C LEU A 933 -9.34 27.23 35.78
N GLY A 934 -8.55 28.27 36.08
CA GLY A 934 -8.35 28.78 37.44
C GLY A 934 -7.59 27.81 38.36
N ILE A 935 -6.97 26.76 37.81
CA ILE A 935 -6.13 25.83 38.55
C ILE A 935 -4.73 26.44 38.58
N ALA A 936 -4.45 27.25 39.59
CA ALA A 936 -3.16 27.90 39.76
C ALA A 936 -2.12 26.95 40.38
N PRO A 937 -0.81 27.17 40.14
CA PRO A 937 0.22 26.54 40.94
C PRO A 937 -0.02 26.92 42.40
N ILE A 938 -0.17 25.93 43.27
CA ILE A 938 -0.22 26.19 44.70
C ILE A 938 1.11 26.84 45.07
N GLY A 939 1.06 28.14 45.36
CA GLY A 939 2.19 28.91 45.85
C GLY A 939 2.71 28.21 47.10
N ARG A 940 3.90 27.60 46.99
CA ARG A 940 4.55 27.03 48.16
C ARG A 940 4.85 28.20 49.10
N ARG A 941 4.09 28.29 50.19
CA ARG A 941 4.60 28.76 51.47
C ARG A 941 6.01 28.19 51.61
N ARG A 942 6.99 29.07 51.79
CA ARG A 942 8.38 28.70 52.09
C ARG A 942 8.40 27.84 53.35
N THR A 943 8.25 26.55 53.16
CA THR A 943 8.83 25.54 54.04
C THR A 943 9.84 24.84 53.17
N SER A 944 11.10 25.16 53.43
CA SER A 944 12.26 24.39 52.96
C SER A 944 11.94 22.90 53.14
N ARG A 945 11.62 22.22 52.04
CA ARG A 945 11.68 20.76 51.96
C ARG A 945 12.62 20.44 50.83
N VAL A 946 13.88 20.37 51.22
CA VAL A 946 14.95 19.65 50.54
C VAL A 946 14.40 18.30 50.10
N TYR A 947 14.25 18.08 48.79
CA TYR A 947 14.15 16.72 48.28
C TYR A 947 15.54 16.10 48.45
N PRO A 948 15.68 14.98 49.18
CA PRO A 948 16.99 14.35 49.31
C PRO A 948 17.48 13.94 47.92
N ALA A 949 18.76 14.21 47.64
CA ALA A 949 19.44 13.60 46.51
C ALA A 949 19.16 12.09 46.55
N SER A 950 18.87 11.47 45.39
CA SER A 950 18.76 10.01 45.30
C SER A 950 19.87 9.38 46.14
N PRO A 951 19.57 8.53 47.14
CA PRO A 951 20.60 7.98 48.02
C PRO A 951 21.73 7.33 47.23
N GLY A 952 21.42 6.74 46.06
CA GLY A 952 22.42 6.18 45.15
C GLY A 952 23.43 7.17 44.57
N LEU A 953 23.10 8.47 44.42
CA LEU A 953 24.05 9.48 43.93
C LEU A 953 25.07 9.86 45.01
N ALA A 954 24.68 9.89 46.28
CA ALA A 954 25.60 10.09 47.40
C ALA A 954 26.58 8.90 47.51
N HIS A 955 26.07 7.67 47.38
CA HIS A 955 26.91 6.46 47.36
C HIS A 955 27.81 6.38 46.12
N ALA A 956 27.34 6.82 44.95
CA ALA A 956 28.16 6.91 43.75
C ALA A 956 29.28 7.97 43.89
N ARG A 957 28.99 9.13 44.50
CA ARG A 957 30.02 10.15 44.80
C ARG A 957 31.09 9.61 45.75
N ALA A 958 30.68 8.96 46.83
CA ALA A 958 31.61 8.40 47.80
C ALA A 958 32.48 7.29 47.16
N TYR A 959 31.87 6.41 46.36
CA TYR A 959 32.61 5.37 45.64
C TYR A 959 33.58 5.96 44.60
N ALA A 960 33.14 6.96 43.82
CA ALA A 960 33.99 7.63 42.83
C ALA A 960 35.13 8.41 43.49
N ALA A 961 34.91 9.04 44.65
CA ALA A 961 35.97 9.72 45.40
C ALA A 961 37.04 8.74 45.89
N LEU A 962 36.65 7.51 46.26
CA LEU A 962 37.58 6.47 46.73
C LEU A 962 38.30 5.74 45.58
N ASN A 963 37.63 5.51 44.46
CA ASN A 963 38.12 4.62 43.39
C ASN A 963 38.46 5.36 42.09
N GLY A 964 38.16 6.66 41.98
CA GLY A 964 38.37 7.48 40.78
C GLY A 964 37.48 7.14 39.59
N HIS A 965 36.53 6.21 39.74
CA HIS A 965 35.65 5.74 38.67
C HIS A 965 34.36 5.11 39.20
N LEU A 966 33.38 4.85 38.34
CA LEU A 966 32.10 4.18 38.68
C LEU A 966 31.99 2.74 38.13
N ALA A 967 33.11 2.11 37.77
CA ALA A 967 33.17 0.77 37.18
C ALA A 967 33.13 -0.39 38.21
N CYS A 968 32.16 -0.41 39.13
CA CYS A 968 32.04 -1.46 40.15
C CYS A 968 31.38 -2.76 39.65
N SER A 969 31.40 -3.83 40.47
CA SER A 969 30.66 -5.07 40.23
C SER A 969 29.16 -4.88 40.47
N LYS A 970 28.32 -5.74 39.88
CA LYS A 970 26.87 -5.70 40.12
C LYS A 970 26.54 -5.88 41.61
N ASP A 971 27.30 -6.73 42.28
CA ASP A 971 27.12 -7.09 43.69
C ASP A 971 27.79 -6.09 44.66
N THR A 972 28.34 -4.97 44.15
CA THR A 972 28.98 -3.96 44.99
C THR A 972 27.96 -3.25 45.86
N HIS A 973 28.19 -3.28 47.18
CA HIS A 973 27.42 -2.54 48.17
C HIS A 973 28.28 -1.44 48.79
N HIS A 974 27.68 -0.27 49.02
CA HIS A 974 28.33 0.85 49.71
C HIS A 974 27.46 1.26 50.90
N ASN A 975 27.94 1.01 52.13
CA ASN A 975 27.18 1.23 53.37
C ASN A 975 25.78 0.60 53.35
N GLY A 976 25.67 -0.68 52.94
CA GLY A 976 24.42 -1.42 52.85
C GLY A 976 23.55 -1.09 51.63
N PHE A 977 23.90 -0.08 50.84
CA PHE A 977 23.20 0.24 49.59
C PHE A 977 23.77 -0.55 48.41
N ALA A 978 22.92 -1.24 47.65
CA ALA A 978 23.28 -2.01 46.45
C ALA A 978 23.68 -1.09 45.27
N LEU A 979 24.85 -0.46 45.38
CA LEU A 979 25.37 0.54 44.45
C LEU A 979 25.59 -0.04 43.04
N GLY A 980 26.07 -1.27 42.93
CA GLY A 980 26.31 -1.94 41.66
C GLY A 980 25.03 -2.15 40.85
N ASP A 981 24.01 -2.70 41.48
CA ASP A 981 22.68 -2.87 40.90
C ASP A 981 22.05 -1.52 40.54
N TRP A 982 22.20 -0.53 41.41
CA TRP A 982 21.72 0.82 41.14
C TRP A 982 22.38 1.44 39.91
N LEU A 983 23.71 1.32 39.75
CA LEU A 983 24.42 1.83 38.57
C LEU A 983 24.04 1.08 37.29
N VAL A 984 23.77 -0.23 37.34
CA VAL A 984 23.28 -1.01 36.19
C VAL A 984 21.90 -0.51 35.74
N GLN A 985 20.98 -0.32 36.69
CA GLN A 985 19.64 0.22 36.36
C GLN A 985 19.71 1.67 35.86
N THR A 986 20.61 2.47 36.43
CA THR A 986 20.80 3.88 36.05
C THR A 986 21.37 4.01 34.64
N ARG A 987 22.36 3.19 34.26
CA ARG A 987 22.88 3.09 32.87
C ARG A 987 21.81 2.66 31.88
N ARG A 988 20.98 1.67 32.26
CA ARG A 988 19.86 1.21 31.42
C ARG A 988 18.84 2.31 31.17
N ARG A 989 18.44 3.04 32.22
CA ARG A 989 17.53 4.19 32.11
C ARG A 989 18.11 5.31 31.26
N ALA A 990 19.42 5.58 31.38
CA ALA A 990 20.10 6.57 30.54
C ALA A 990 20.08 6.20 29.05
N ARG A 991 20.36 4.94 28.69
CA ARG A 991 20.26 4.45 27.28
C ARG A 991 18.83 4.52 26.72
N GLN A 992 17.82 4.48 27.59
CA GLN A 992 16.41 4.58 27.23
C GLN A 992 15.87 6.02 27.26
N GLY A 993 16.73 7.03 27.52
CA GLY A 993 16.32 8.44 27.61
C GLY A 993 15.47 8.79 28.83
N GLY A 994 15.42 7.91 29.84
CA GLY A 994 14.56 8.04 31.02
C GLY A 994 15.27 8.53 32.29
N LEU A 995 16.52 9.03 32.19
CA LEU A 995 17.27 9.58 33.32
C LEU A 995 17.25 11.11 33.30
N SER A 996 17.11 11.73 34.47
CA SER A 996 17.04 13.20 34.56
C SER A 996 18.36 13.86 34.12
N PRO A 997 18.31 15.01 33.42
CA PRO A 997 19.52 15.71 32.97
C PRO A 997 20.48 16.04 34.12
N THR A 998 19.95 16.40 35.28
CA THR A 998 20.72 16.71 36.49
C THR A 998 21.46 15.50 37.05
N THR A 999 20.84 14.32 37.05
CA THR A 999 21.50 13.07 37.51
C THR A 999 22.52 12.59 36.49
N THR A 1000 22.21 12.70 35.20
CA THR A 1000 23.15 12.40 34.10
C THR A 1000 24.39 13.28 34.19
N GLN A 1001 24.22 14.60 34.36
CA GLN A 1001 25.31 15.55 34.53
C GLN A 1001 26.13 15.25 35.79
N ALA A 1002 25.46 14.94 36.92
CA ALA A 1002 26.15 14.61 38.16
C ALA A 1002 26.99 13.32 38.07
N LEU A 1003 26.52 12.28 37.37
CA LEU A 1003 27.28 11.04 37.19
C LEU A 1003 28.41 11.20 36.17
N HIS A 1004 28.17 11.97 35.09
CA HIS A 1004 29.19 12.28 34.08
C HIS A 1004 30.32 13.14 34.64
N ALA A 1005 30.02 14.02 35.60
CA ALA A 1005 31.03 14.80 36.32
C ALA A 1005 31.92 13.93 37.23
N LEU A 1006 31.41 12.77 37.69
CA LEU A 1006 32.16 11.85 38.56
C LEU A 1006 33.02 10.85 37.76
N ASP A 1007 32.49 10.36 36.66
CA ASP A 1007 33.19 9.46 35.74
C ASP A 1007 32.66 9.72 34.32
N PRO A 1008 33.42 10.34 33.42
CA PRO A 1008 32.98 10.58 32.04
C PRO A 1008 32.58 9.29 31.31
N TRP A 1009 33.13 8.15 31.73
CA TRP A 1009 32.86 6.82 31.19
C TRP A 1009 31.92 6.00 32.08
N TRP A 1010 31.11 6.64 32.92
CA TRP A 1010 30.16 5.95 33.78
C TRP A 1010 29.12 5.14 32.98
N ASN A 1011 28.82 5.52 31.73
CA ASN A 1011 27.95 4.78 30.80
C ASN A 1011 28.59 4.68 29.40
N PRO A 1012 29.61 3.83 29.23
CA PRO A 1012 30.38 3.78 27.98
C PRO A 1012 29.65 3.00 26.89
N PRO A 1013 30.05 3.17 25.61
CA PRO A 1013 29.48 2.42 24.48
C PRO A 1013 29.97 0.96 24.41
N TRP A 1014 30.97 0.58 25.20
CA TRP A 1014 31.47 -0.80 25.32
C TRP A 1014 30.96 -1.50 26.61
N PRO A 1015 31.12 -2.84 26.74
CA PRO A 1015 30.68 -3.56 27.92
C PRO A 1015 31.31 -3.05 29.22
N SER A 1016 30.52 -2.88 30.28
CA SER A 1016 31.00 -2.42 31.60
C SER A 1016 32.03 -3.36 32.24
N ILE A 1017 32.05 -4.63 31.83
CA ILE A 1017 33.07 -5.61 32.24
C ILE A 1017 34.44 -5.17 31.72
N TRP A 1018 34.53 -4.74 30.45
CA TRP A 1018 35.76 -4.23 29.87
C TRP A 1018 36.27 -3.00 30.64
N GLN A 1019 35.37 -2.06 30.95
CA GLN A 1019 35.72 -0.86 31.72
C GLN A 1019 36.29 -1.21 33.10
N ARG A 1020 35.72 -2.22 33.78
CA ARG A 1020 36.22 -2.69 35.07
C ARG A 1020 37.60 -3.32 34.96
N THR A 1021 37.81 -4.20 33.99
CA THR A 1021 39.11 -4.86 33.79
C THR A 1021 40.19 -3.85 33.38
N TYR A 1022 39.82 -2.81 32.62
CA TYR A 1022 40.70 -1.68 32.32
C TYR A 1022 41.13 -0.92 33.58
N GLN A 1023 40.21 -0.62 34.50
CA GLN A 1023 40.57 0.07 35.75
C GLN A 1023 41.48 -0.78 36.64
N GLN A 1024 41.32 -2.10 36.63
CA GLN A 1024 42.26 -3.03 37.29
C GLN A 1024 43.65 -2.95 36.64
N ALA A 1025 43.74 -2.96 35.30
CA ALA A 1025 45.01 -2.78 34.58
C ALA A 1025 45.67 -1.43 34.86
N LYS A 1026 44.88 -0.36 34.89
CA LYS A 1026 45.36 0.98 35.22
C LYS A 1026 45.92 1.06 36.64
N LEU A 1027 45.25 0.43 37.60
CA LEU A 1027 45.73 0.38 38.99
C LEU A 1027 47.08 -0.32 39.09
N HIS A 1028 47.20 -1.53 38.53
CA HIS A 1028 48.46 -2.29 38.52
C HIS A 1028 49.60 -1.51 37.83
N HIS A 1029 49.30 -0.85 36.71
CA HIS A 1029 50.24 0.01 36.00
C HIS A 1029 50.73 1.18 36.86
N HIS A 1030 49.82 1.87 37.58
CA HIS A 1030 50.18 2.98 38.46
C HIS A 1030 50.89 2.55 39.76
N THR A 1031 50.59 1.35 40.28
CA THR A 1031 51.23 0.83 41.51
C THR A 1031 52.52 0.05 41.22
N GLY A 1032 52.89 -0.14 39.95
CA GLY A 1032 54.08 -0.92 39.56
C GLY A 1032 53.99 -2.40 39.93
N GLN A 1033 52.78 -2.95 40.07
CA GLN A 1033 52.56 -4.35 40.45
C GLN A 1033 52.41 -5.22 39.20
N ASP A 1034 53.04 -6.39 39.20
CA ASP A 1034 52.90 -7.34 38.10
C ASP A 1034 51.43 -7.72 37.85
N HIS A 1035 51.07 -7.82 36.57
CA HIS A 1035 49.73 -8.22 36.17
C HIS A 1035 49.47 -9.69 36.57
N PRO A 1036 48.37 -10.00 37.27
CA PRO A 1036 47.99 -11.39 37.51
C PRO A 1036 47.70 -12.13 36.18
N PRO A 1037 47.81 -13.47 36.12
CA PRO A 1037 47.70 -14.24 34.87
C PRO A 1037 46.38 -14.03 34.09
N THR A 1038 45.30 -13.66 34.78
CA THR A 1038 44.02 -13.29 34.17
C THR A 1038 44.07 -11.93 33.47
N LEU A 1039 44.78 -10.97 34.06
CA LEU A 1039 44.96 -9.64 33.53
C LEU A 1039 45.99 -9.63 32.39
N GLN A 1040 47.07 -10.41 32.50
CA GLN A 1040 48.01 -10.62 31.39
C GLN A 1040 47.30 -11.14 30.14
N ARG A 1041 46.53 -12.22 30.25
CA ARG A 1041 45.71 -12.75 29.14
C ARG A 1041 44.75 -11.71 28.58
N TRP A 1042 44.11 -10.92 29.42
CA TRP A 1042 43.23 -9.85 28.97
C TRP A 1042 43.98 -8.76 28.20
N THR A 1043 45.16 -8.33 28.67
CA THR A 1043 46.00 -7.35 27.98
C THR A 1043 46.51 -7.87 26.64
N GLU A 1044 46.97 -9.12 26.55
CA GLU A 1044 47.37 -9.76 25.30
C GLU A 1044 46.21 -9.82 24.30
N GLN A 1045 45.02 -10.19 24.78
CA GLN A 1045 43.82 -10.20 23.96
C GLN A 1045 43.48 -8.80 23.42
N GLN A 1046 43.71 -7.74 24.18
CA GLN A 1046 43.51 -6.37 23.69
C GLN A 1046 44.54 -6.00 22.61
N ARG A 1047 45.81 -6.41 22.77
CA ARG A 1047 46.86 -6.18 21.76
C ARG A 1047 46.56 -6.89 20.44
N THR A 1048 46.08 -8.14 20.49
CA THR A 1048 45.71 -8.90 19.28
C THR A 1048 44.47 -8.32 18.58
N ARG A 1049 43.55 -7.76 19.36
CA ARG A 1049 42.27 -7.22 18.85
C ARG A 1049 42.27 -5.72 18.64
N TRP A 1050 43.44 -5.08 18.62
CA TRP A 1050 43.59 -3.62 18.61
C TRP A 1050 42.71 -2.92 17.57
N ASN A 1051 42.70 -3.42 16.33
CA ASN A 1051 41.95 -2.85 15.20
C ASN A 1051 40.42 -3.00 15.31
N THR A 1052 39.94 -3.82 16.25
CA THR A 1052 38.50 -4.01 16.53
C THR A 1052 38.02 -3.28 17.79
N LEU A 1053 38.93 -2.64 18.52
CA LEU A 1053 38.60 -1.84 19.70
C LEU A 1053 38.07 -0.45 19.29
N HIS A 1054 37.20 0.11 20.11
CA HIS A 1054 36.73 1.48 19.93
C HIS A 1054 37.92 2.46 20.03
N PRO A 1055 38.00 3.56 19.24
CA PRO A 1055 39.14 4.49 19.26
C PRO A 1055 39.53 4.95 20.67
N THR A 1056 38.53 5.33 21.48
CA THR A 1056 38.74 5.68 22.88
C THR A 1056 39.29 4.54 23.75
N GLN A 1057 38.96 3.27 23.45
CA GLN A 1057 39.57 2.14 24.15
C GLN A 1057 41.06 2.01 23.80
N GLN A 1058 41.46 2.30 22.57
CA GLN A 1058 42.87 2.33 22.13
C GLN A 1058 43.65 3.45 22.85
N GLU A 1059 43.05 4.64 22.97
CA GLU A 1059 43.63 5.77 23.72
C GLU A 1059 43.81 5.42 25.21
N LEU A 1060 42.75 4.88 25.83
CA LEU A 1060 42.77 4.47 27.24
C LEU A 1060 43.83 3.40 27.51
N LEU A 1061 43.96 2.39 26.63
CA LEU A 1061 44.98 1.33 26.74
C LEU A 1061 46.40 1.86 26.51
N SER A 1062 46.58 2.75 25.53
CA SER A 1062 47.88 3.39 25.27
C SER A 1062 48.35 4.21 26.48
N ALA A 1063 47.42 4.87 27.18
CA ALA A 1063 47.72 5.66 28.38
C ALA A 1063 48.23 4.83 29.57
N ILE A 1064 48.11 3.50 29.52
CA ILE A 1064 48.64 2.58 30.54
C ILE A 1064 49.71 1.63 29.98
N GLY A 1065 50.36 2.02 28.88
CA GLY A 1065 51.49 1.28 28.28
C GLY A 1065 51.12 0.01 27.52
N ILE A 1066 49.84 -0.18 27.17
CA ILE A 1066 49.38 -1.30 26.34
C ILE A 1066 49.26 -0.81 24.90
N HIS A 1067 50.19 -1.26 24.06
CA HIS A 1067 50.26 -0.92 22.64
C HIS A 1067 50.03 -2.15 21.76
N PRO A 1068 49.57 -1.97 20.50
CA PRO A 1068 49.48 -3.08 19.55
C PRO A 1068 50.84 -3.77 19.40
N ARG A 1069 50.82 -5.05 19.05
CA ARG A 1069 52.06 -5.78 18.74
C ARG A 1069 52.61 -5.33 17.39
#